data_AF-A0A024TEL4-F1
#
_entry.id   AF-A0A024TEL4-F1
#
_cell.length_a   1.000
_cell.length_b   1.000
_cell.length_c   1.000
_cell.angle_alpha   90.00
_cell.angle_beta   90.00
_cell.angle_gamma   90.00
#
_symmetry.space_group_name_H-M   'P 1'
#
loop_
_entity.id
_entity.type
_entity.pdbx_description
1 polymer ?
#
loop_
_entity_poly.entity_id
_entity_poly.type
_entity_poly.pdbx_seq_one_letter_code
_entity_poly.pdbx_strand_id
1 'polypeptide(L)'
;MAYLTRRTSYLALLVLAFVAEPALQQATCSSIAVDVDYPGNDIAGVAAAAVDNCCGICAATAHCNAFSYAYGTCYLKSANGSAIAKRGVYSATLATPPPCPAIENDTDYAGGDLTSVAASAAEACCGICKATAGCKLFAYAYGTCYLKHTQGPRTSKPGVRSSVVVPPHPEECPAIENDIDYPGGDLVGVAAAAADDCCGICKATAGCKLYSYAYGTCYLKHTQGSRTTKAGVRSGVVVPAVDPPTTTAPPTGQCSSSIANVDYYGMDIATVPGSSVAQCCDACTATSSCHAYVFYQGNCYLKSGKGRSSVLPGAAASALSSFFPTCAAIEDNVDYPGGDLTAVAKTTAEECCDECRSTAGCALFTWSWGTCYLKSTKGARRVSAGARSMLVSTAVTTPAATTTKPTIAPTTPGPTTSQPTATPTPAPTPLTTLSSCGKRQRKAWSASTAAEKALFISAVEESMKRGLFKRFLSVHNDLKANKEAHGTCVFLFWHRKFILAFEDMLRSLGPAYRCLTLAYWDYTQDYVQFQSNQCKTIGECAIATADLGGSTQGRDAQPADAGHTSLCVSSPPLNASEAGCVRRGDWHATTMPDWSISNARSSLFDMGASIAAVSADLELGIHGSVHMELRGAMGNGFLSPMDPIFYLHHAMVDVLHTVFYHCKVEPLNLDAAGQQAHESSFQGCTVNYGDGSLPVGPTTSIMMRSHVDLDDQMPIPVEDDPWIGPFFKPLPSEYYKLTDARTLGYSYNLVGLVGDLYTKCGAATATTIESTRHFEQDHTVVAPFKPANVKTLQFEDAVMSMAVEQGLTREAAFVELKKINLLHHVNCFAGGDIQDYPDDFKHRMHLGDAKKPGFVLWHQLQTNQTTVHIAGWQNITRAYYNCTGAMNARQMHDAIK
;
A
#
# COMPACT_ATOMS: atom_id res chain seq x y z
N MET A 1 -50.33 38.31 -72.81
CA MET A 1 -51.70 38.78 -73.09
C MET A 1 -52.37 39.09 -71.77
N ALA A 2 -52.93 40.30 -71.65
CA ALA A 2 -53.44 40.94 -70.44
C ALA A 2 -54.84 40.43 -70.04
N TYR A 3 -55.38 41.04 -68.98
CA TYR A 3 -56.72 40.91 -68.35
C TYR A 3 -56.74 39.94 -67.14
N LEU A 4 -57.11 40.31 -65.91
CA LEU A 4 -57.91 41.44 -65.42
C LEU A 4 -57.60 41.72 -63.93
N THR A 5 -57.60 43.01 -63.59
CA THR A 5 -57.25 43.66 -62.32
C THR A 5 -58.40 43.79 -61.31
N ARG A 6 -58.01 43.90 -60.01
CA ARG A 6 -58.58 44.72 -58.90
C ARG A 6 -59.91 44.23 -58.30
N ARG A 7 -60.17 44.20 -56.97
CA ARG A 7 -59.84 45.01 -55.76
C ARG A 7 -60.36 44.17 -54.54
N THR A 8 -59.95 44.26 -53.27
CA THR A 8 -59.45 45.35 -52.42
C THR A 8 -58.84 44.81 -51.11
N SER A 9 -57.69 45.38 -50.71
CA SER A 9 -57.24 45.83 -49.36
C SER A 9 -57.07 44.83 -48.19
N TYR A 10 -56.02 44.80 -47.34
CA TYR A 10 -55.00 45.79 -46.90
C TYR A 10 -53.64 45.11 -46.53
N LEU A 11 -52.56 45.90 -46.57
CA LEU A 11 -51.15 45.67 -46.15
C LEU A 11 -51.02 45.13 -44.69
N ALA A 12 -50.00 44.36 -44.27
CA ALA A 12 -48.57 44.66 -44.30
C ALA A 12 -47.63 43.42 -44.10
N LEU A 13 -46.33 43.65 -44.37
CA LEU A 13 -45.16 42.75 -44.39
C LEU A 13 -45.00 41.78 -43.19
N LEU A 14 -44.52 40.55 -43.45
CA LEU A 14 -43.21 40.02 -42.98
C LEU A 14 -42.96 38.58 -43.46
N VAL A 15 -41.69 38.31 -43.80
CA VAL A 15 -41.13 37.04 -44.30
C VAL A 15 -41.16 35.96 -43.21
N LEU A 16 -41.72 34.79 -43.49
CA LEU A 16 -41.52 33.58 -42.69
C LEU A 16 -41.33 32.36 -43.59
N ALA A 17 -40.10 31.83 -43.54
CA ALA A 17 -39.71 30.56 -44.12
C ALA A 17 -40.39 29.40 -43.36
N PHE A 18 -40.75 28.35 -44.09
CA PHE A 18 -41.27 27.10 -43.54
C PHE A 18 -40.21 26.45 -42.64
N VAL A 19 -40.49 26.45 -41.33
CA VAL A 19 -39.81 25.63 -40.32
C VAL A 19 -40.81 24.55 -39.91
N ALA A 20 -40.37 23.30 -39.89
CA ALA A 20 -41.11 22.20 -39.29
C ALA A 20 -41.53 22.58 -37.86
N GLU A 21 -42.81 22.40 -37.54
CA GLU A 21 -43.33 22.56 -36.19
C GLU A 21 -42.58 21.61 -35.24
N PRO A 22 -42.02 22.09 -34.12
CA PRO A 22 -41.62 21.20 -33.05
C PRO A 22 -42.92 20.72 -32.38
N ALA A 23 -43.07 19.41 -32.25
CA ALA A 23 -44.15 18.82 -31.47
C ALA A 23 -44.16 19.43 -30.05
N LEU A 24 -45.20 20.21 -29.74
CA LEU A 24 -45.50 20.64 -28.37
C LEU A 24 -45.77 19.39 -27.53
N GLN A 25 -44.85 19.10 -26.60
CA GLN A 25 -44.96 17.98 -25.68
C GLN A 25 -46.17 18.21 -24.76
N GLN A 26 -47.17 17.33 -24.81
CA GLN A 26 -48.37 17.39 -23.97
C GLN A 26 -47.97 17.34 -22.48
N ALA A 27 -48.47 18.29 -21.68
CA ALA A 27 -48.31 18.26 -20.23
C ALA A 27 -49.02 17.02 -19.66
N THR A 28 -48.33 16.29 -18.77
CA THR A 28 -48.86 15.05 -18.18
C THR A 28 -49.49 15.32 -16.81
N CYS A 29 -50.74 14.90 -16.63
CA CYS A 29 -51.41 14.85 -15.32
C CYS A 29 -51.55 13.40 -14.87
N SER A 30 -51.84 13.19 -13.58
CA SER A 30 -52.30 11.89 -13.09
C SER A 30 -53.57 11.44 -13.83
N SER A 31 -53.88 10.15 -13.77
CA SER A 31 -55.19 9.65 -14.23
C SER A 31 -56.32 10.45 -13.59
N ILE A 32 -57.32 10.81 -14.38
CA ILE A 32 -58.51 11.54 -13.89
C ILE A 32 -59.23 10.68 -12.86
N ALA A 33 -59.33 11.18 -11.63
CA ALA A 33 -60.17 10.62 -10.59
C ALA A 33 -61.62 11.05 -10.86
N VAL A 34 -62.49 10.07 -11.15
CA VAL A 34 -63.91 10.27 -11.44
C VAL A 34 -64.69 10.31 -10.13
N ASP A 35 -65.66 11.22 -10.03
CA ASP A 35 -66.50 11.44 -8.86
C ASP A 35 -65.70 11.78 -7.59
N VAL A 36 -64.61 12.53 -7.76
CA VAL A 36 -63.70 12.95 -6.69
C VAL A 36 -63.46 14.44 -6.79
N ASP A 37 -63.45 15.13 -5.64
CA ASP A 37 -63.07 16.53 -5.51
C ASP A 37 -61.85 16.67 -4.58
N TYR A 38 -60.97 17.62 -4.92
CA TYR A 38 -59.89 18.08 -4.07
C TYR A 38 -60.29 19.43 -3.45
N PRO A 39 -60.86 19.44 -2.23
CA PRO A 39 -61.37 20.66 -1.62
C PRO A 39 -60.24 21.59 -1.17
N GLY A 40 -60.42 22.90 -1.39
CA GLY A 40 -59.48 23.93 -0.99
C GLY A 40 -58.31 24.12 -1.94
N ASN A 41 -57.36 24.98 -1.54
CA ASN A 41 -56.15 25.34 -2.30
C ASN A 41 -56.41 25.95 -3.69
N ASP A 42 -57.59 26.55 -3.93
CA ASP A 42 -57.95 27.15 -5.21
C ASP A 42 -57.10 28.39 -5.53
N ILE A 43 -56.54 28.41 -6.73
CA ILE A 43 -55.80 29.53 -7.33
C ILE A 43 -56.75 30.35 -8.19
N ALA A 44 -57.47 29.69 -9.10
CA ALA A 44 -58.35 30.33 -10.07
C ALA A 44 -59.35 29.33 -10.66
N GLY A 45 -60.53 29.79 -11.06
CA GLY A 45 -61.47 29.04 -11.89
C GLY A 45 -61.36 29.47 -13.35
N VAL A 46 -61.08 28.53 -14.24
CA VAL A 46 -60.93 28.79 -15.68
C VAL A 46 -61.93 27.96 -16.47
N ALA A 47 -62.69 28.58 -17.37
CA ALA A 47 -63.66 27.87 -18.19
C ALA A 47 -62.97 26.87 -19.14
N ALA A 48 -63.53 25.66 -19.24
CA ALA A 48 -63.04 24.61 -20.12
C ALA A 48 -64.17 23.73 -20.66
N ALA A 49 -64.09 23.40 -21.95
CA ALA A 49 -65.09 22.62 -22.65
C ALA A 49 -65.18 21.15 -22.20
N ALA A 50 -64.07 20.60 -21.69
CA ALA A 50 -63.99 19.23 -21.19
C ALA A 50 -62.91 19.12 -20.11
N VAL A 51 -63.00 18.08 -19.27
CA VAL A 51 -62.00 17.79 -18.22
C VAL A 51 -60.59 17.61 -18.80
N ASP A 52 -60.47 17.03 -20.00
CA ASP A 52 -59.17 16.79 -20.65
C ASP A 52 -58.40 18.08 -20.95
N ASN A 53 -59.10 19.20 -21.07
CA ASN A 53 -58.48 20.50 -21.31
C ASN A 53 -57.85 21.07 -20.02
N CYS A 54 -58.29 20.63 -18.84
CA CYS A 54 -57.84 21.19 -17.57
C CYS A 54 -56.36 20.90 -17.26
N CYS A 55 -55.81 19.80 -17.79
CA CYS A 55 -54.42 19.46 -17.54
C CYS A 55 -53.46 20.48 -18.18
N GLY A 56 -53.69 20.83 -19.45
CA GLY A 56 -52.90 21.84 -20.14
C GLY A 56 -53.05 23.23 -19.52
N ILE A 57 -54.27 23.57 -19.07
CA ILE A 57 -54.55 24.85 -18.42
C ILE A 57 -53.83 24.95 -17.07
N CYS A 58 -53.88 23.90 -16.25
CA CYS A 58 -53.16 23.87 -14.97
C CYS A 58 -51.65 23.92 -15.21
N ALA A 59 -51.12 23.18 -16.19
CA ALA A 59 -49.69 23.20 -16.53
C ALA A 59 -49.19 24.58 -16.99
N ALA A 60 -50.06 25.36 -17.65
CA ALA A 60 -49.74 26.72 -18.08
C ALA A 60 -49.94 27.77 -16.96
N THR A 61 -50.49 27.40 -15.80
CA THR A 61 -50.81 28.33 -14.72
C THR A 61 -49.80 28.23 -13.59
N ALA A 62 -49.12 29.35 -13.30
CA ALA A 62 -48.12 29.42 -12.24
C ALA A 62 -48.69 28.95 -10.89
N HIS A 63 -47.91 28.10 -10.21
CA HIS A 63 -48.25 27.48 -8.92
C HIS A 63 -49.39 26.47 -8.93
N CYS A 64 -49.97 26.11 -10.09
CA CYS A 64 -50.99 25.07 -10.17
C CYS A 64 -50.38 23.66 -10.12
N ASN A 65 -50.77 22.87 -9.11
CA ASN A 65 -50.32 21.50 -8.90
C ASN A 65 -51.47 20.48 -8.98
N ALA A 66 -52.73 20.93 -8.99
CA ALA A 66 -53.90 20.06 -9.17
C ALA A 66 -55.09 20.84 -9.74
N PHE A 67 -56.11 20.13 -10.23
CA PHE A 67 -57.39 20.74 -10.57
C PHE A 67 -58.58 19.85 -10.17
N SER A 68 -59.75 20.49 -10.00
CA SER A 68 -61.07 19.83 -10.01
C SER A 68 -61.89 20.43 -11.14
N TYR A 69 -62.47 19.61 -12.00
CA TYR A 69 -63.37 20.02 -13.07
C TYR A 69 -64.82 19.76 -12.68
N ALA A 70 -65.64 20.81 -12.73
CA ALA A 70 -67.08 20.71 -12.54
C ALA A 70 -67.78 21.82 -13.32
N TYR A 71 -68.96 21.50 -13.89
CA TYR A 71 -69.84 22.48 -14.56
C TYR A 71 -69.14 23.37 -15.62
N GLY A 72 -68.25 22.79 -16.43
CA GLY A 72 -67.54 23.54 -17.47
C GLY A 72 -66.37 24.39 -16.98
N THR A 73 -65.94 24.23 -15.73
CA THR A 73 -64.87 25.03 -15.11
C THR A 73 -63.78 24.14 -14.51
N CYS A 74 -62.52 24.42 -14.83
CA CYS A 74 -61.34 23.89 -14.15
C CYS A 74 -61.02 24.79 -12.96
N TYR A 75 -61.24 24.28 -11.75
CA TYR A 75 -60.78 24.91 -10.52
C TYR A 75 -59.34 24.49 -10.29
N LEU A 76 -58.41 25.39 -10.65
CA LEU A 76 -56.96 25.23 -10.57
C LEU A 76 -56.51 25.39 -9.12
N LYS A 77 -55.60 24.54 -8.64
CA LYS A 77 -55.25 24.44 -7.22
C LYS A 77 -53.75 24.36 -7.00
N SER A 78 -53.28 24.96 -5.91
CA SER A 78 -51.87 24.98 -5.54
C SER A 78 -51.39 23.69 -4.87
N ALA A 79 -52.31 22.84 -4.42
CA ALA A 79 -52.05 21.49 -3.92
C ALA A 79 -53.35 20.67 -4.00
N ASN A 80 -53.28 19.34 -3.94
CA ASN A 80 -54.47 18.53 -3.75
C ASN A 80 -54.90 18.58 -2.27
N GLY A 81 -56.17 18.87 -2.02
CA GLY A 81 -56.78 18.61 -0.71
C GLY A 81 -57.03 17.12 -0.51
N SER A 82 -57.44 16.73 0.70
CA SER A 82 -57.89 15.36 0.99
C SER A 82 -59.04 14.98 0.07
N ALA A 83 -58.84 13.94 -0.74
CA ALA A 83 -59.82 13.49 -1.73
C ALA A 83 -61.17 13.17 -1.07
N ILE A 84 -62.23 13.83 -1.52
CA ILE A 84 -63.61 13.52 -1.10
C ILE A 84 -64.40 13.00 -2.29
N ALA A 85 -65.22 11.98 -2.06
CA ALA A 85 -66.13 11.48 -3.07
C ALA A 85 -67.23 12.52 -3.35
N LYS A 86 -67.34 12.96 -4.61
CA LYS A 86 -68.32 13.96 -5.05
C LYS A 86 -68.71 13.71 -6.50
N ARG A 87 -69.92 13.18 -6.68
CA ARG A 87 -70.45 12.78 -8.00
C ARG A 87 -70.47 13.95 -8.98
N GLY A 88 -69.98 13.72 -10.19
CA GLY A 88 -69.92 14.70 -11.29
C GLY A 88 -68.72 15.65 -11.24
N VAL A 89 -67.75 15.41 -10.33
CA VAL A 89 -66.49 16.15 -10.27
C VAL A 89 -65.35 15.25 -10.70
N TYR A 90 -64.43 15.81 -11.48
CA TYR A 90 -63.28 15.09 -12.01
C TYR A 90 -62.00 15.80 -11.59
N SER A 91 -61.11 15.11 -10.88
CA SER A 91 -59.90 15.74 -10.35
C SER A 91 -58.65 15.02 -10.80
N ALA A 92 -57.57 15.78 -10.99
CA ALA A 92 -56.24 15.22 -11.23
C ALA A 92 -55.17 16.16 -10.69
N THR A 93 -54.02 15.59 -10.37
CA THR A 93 -52.82 16.36 -10.03
C THR A 93 -51.98 16.53 -11.28
N LEU A 94 -51.34 17.69 -11.41
CA LEU A 94 -50.27 17.84 -12.39
C LEU A 94 -49.20 16.81 -12.03
N ALA A 95 -48.74 16.00 -12.98
CA ALA A 95 -47.65 15.08 -12.68
C ALA A 95 -46.46 15.95 -12.30
N THR A 96 -46.00 15.83 -11.06
CA THR A 96 -44.79 16.51 -10.64
C THR A 96 -43.69 16.06 -11.59
N PRO A 97 -42.98 17.00 -12.25
CA PRO A 97 -41.75 16.63 -12.94
C PRO A 97 -40.87 15.88 -11.93
N PRO A 98 -40.11 14.86 -12.37
CA PRO A 98 -39.26 14.11 -11.46
C PRO A 98 -38.42 15.12 -10.67
N PRO A 99 -38.29 14.97 -9.33
CA PRO A 99 -37.46 15.86 -8.56
C PRO A 99 -36.09 15.92 -9.23
N CYS A 100 -35.66 17.14 -9.57
CA CYS A 100 -34.34 17.31 -10.13
C CYS A 100 -33.30 16.90 -9.08
N PRO A 101 -32.16 16.34 -9.50
CA PRO A 101 -31.01 16.21 -8.62
C PRO A 101 -30.72 17.56 -7.95
N ALA A 102 -30.27 17.53 -6.69
CA ALA A 102 -30.13 18.71 -5.84
C ALA A 102 -29.52 19.89 -6.60
N ILE A 103 -30.23 21.02 -6.64
CA ILE A 103 -29.77 22.24 -7.32
C ILE A 103 -28.76 22.94 -6.41
N GLU A 104 -27.55 23.13 -6.93
CA GLU A 104 -26.49 23.84 -6.25
C GLU A 104 -26.64 25.34 -6.45
N ASN A 105 -26.78 26.08 -5.35
CA ASN A 105 -26.81 27.54 -5.38
C ASN A 105 -25.38 28.11 -5.47
N ASP A 106 -25.28 29.33 -6.00
CA ASP A 106 -24.05 30.10 -6.17
C ASP A 106 -22.92 29.34 -6.89
N THR A 107 -23.29 28.48 -7.84
CA THR A 107 -22.38 27.52 -8.49
C THR A 107 -22.57 27.49 -10.00
N ASP A 108 -21.47 27.56 -10.74
CA ASP A 108 -21.40 27.39 -12.19
C ASP A 108 -20.36 26.33 -12.57
N TYR A 109 -20.61 25.62 -13.67
CA TYR A 109 -19.70 24.64 -14.25
C TYR A 109 -19.08 25.23 -15.53
N ALA A 110 -17.77 25.51 -15.48
CA ALA A 110 -17.12 26.30 -16.52
C ALA A 110 -17.05 25.56 -17.86
N GLY A 111 -17.51 26.22 -18.93
CA GLY A 111 -17.51 25.67 -20.31
C GLY A 111 -18.63 24.67 -20.58
N GLY A 112 -18.51 23.97 -21.72
CA GLY A 112 -19.44 22.90 -22.10
C GLY A 112 -20.83 23.34 -22.57
N ASP A 113 -21.06 24.63 -22.82
CA ASP A 113 -22.35 25.17 -23.25
C ASP A 113 -22.77 24.63 -24.62
N LEU A 114 -23.97 24.04 -24.69
CA LEU A 114 -24.64 23.62 -25.90
C LEU A 114 -25.46 24.74 -26.51
N THR A 115 -26.33 25.34 -25.69
CA THR A 115 -27.28 26.37 -26.09
C THR A 115 -27.85 27.04 -24.83
N SER A 116 -28.58 28.13 -25.01
CA SER A 116 -29.31 28.80 -23.92
C SER A 116 -30.78 29.00 -24.27
N VAL A 117 -31.63 28.94 -23.25
CA VAL A 117 -33.09 28.99 -23.37
C VAL A 117 -33.69 29.73 -22.19
N ALA A 118 -34.71 30.55 -22.45
CA ALA A 118 -35.40 31.28 -21.39
C ALA A 118 -36.18 30.31 -20.48
N ALA A 119 -36.15 30.57 -19.17
CA ALA A 119 -36.95 29.84 -18.19
C ALA A 119 -37.30 30.73 -17.00
N SER A 120 -38.41 30.41 -16.34
CA SER A 120 -38.91 31.17 -15.18
C SER A 120 -38.17 30.86 -13.87
N ALA A 121 -37.51 29.70 -13.78
CA ALA A 121 -36.76 29.25 -12.60
C ALA A 121 -35.74 28.17 -12.95
N ALA A 122 -34.78 27.90 -12.05
CA ALA A 122 -33.76 26.86 -12.25
C ALA A 122 -34.37 25.46 -12.34
N GLU A 123 -35.46 25.22 -11.61
CA GLU A 123 -36.23 23.98 -11.60
C GLU A 123 -36.81 23.65 -12.97
N ALA A 124 -37.21 24.68 -13.74
CA ALA A 124 -37.71 24.52 -15.09
C ALA A 124 -36.61 24.10 -16.09
N CYS A 125 -35.35 24.47 -15.84
CA CYS A 125 -34.21 24.12 -16.70
C CYS A 125 -33.95 22.62 -16.79
N CYS A 126 -34.37 21.87 -15.79
CA CYS A 126 -34.16 20.43 -15.69
C CYS A 126 -35.00 19.65 -16.72
N GLY A 127 -36.28 20.01 -16.88
CA GLY A 127 -37.12 19.45 -17.95
C GLY A 127 -36.59 19.84 -19.33
N ILE A 128 -36.15 21.09 -19.48
CA ILE A 128 -35.62 21.60 -20.74
C ILE A 128 -34.29 20.90 -21.11
N CYS A 129 -33.41 20.66 -20.14
CA CYS A 129 -32.18 19.89 -20.36
C CYS A 129 -32.48 18.44 -20.73
N LYS A 130 -33.39 17.75 -20.02
CA LYS A 130 -33.79 16.37 -20.39
C LYS A 130 -34.34 16.27 -21.82
N ALA A 131 -35.07 17.29 -22.26
CA ALA A 131 -35.64 17.35 -23.61
C ALA A 131 -34.63 17.79 -24.68
N THR A 132 -33.46 18.31 -24.29
CA THR A 132 -32.43 18.80 -25.22
C THR A 132 -31.39 17.74 -25.47
N ALA A 133 -31.34 17.23 -26.71
CA ALA A 133 -30.38 16.20 -27.11
C ALA A 133 -28.93 16.62 -26.79
N GLY A 134 -28.22 15.75 -26.07
CA GLY A 134 -26.84 15.98 -25.64
C GLY A 134 -26.69 16.81 -24.36
N CYS A 135 -27.76 17.39 -23.81
CA CYS A 135 -27.69 18.12 -22.55
C CYS A 135 -27.55 17.16 -21.37
N LYS A 136 -26.54 17.40 -20.53
CA LYS A 136 -26.22 16.58 -19.35
C LYS A 136 -26.27 17.38 -18.05
N LEU A 137 -26.26 18.72 -18.12
CA LEU A 137 -26.38 19.62 -16.98
C LEU A 137 -26.83 21.01 -17.45
N PHE A 138 -27.26 21.85 -16.52
CA PHE A 138 -27.56 23.26 -16.81
C PHE A 138 -27.02 24.19 -15.72
N ALA A 139 -26.83 25.46 -16.08
CA ALA A 139 -26.63 26.57 -15.16
C ALA A 139 -27.72 27.63 -15.41
N TYR A 140 -28.47 28.02 -14.38
CA TYR A 140 -29.53 29.03 -14.47
C TYR A 140 -29.07 30.36 -13.90
N ALA A 141 -29.19 31.41 -14.68
CA ALA A 141 -28.93 32.79 -14.24
C ALA A 141 -29.81 33.77 -15.02
N TYR A 142 -30.35 34.78 -14.32
CA TYR A 142 -31.10 35.90 -14.90
C TYR A 142 -32.22 35.49 -15.88
N GLY A 143 -33.03 34.47 -15.54
CA GLY A 143 -34.13 34.01 -16.38
C GLY A 143 -33.73 33.13 -17.57
N THR A 144 -32.47 32.66 -17.60
CA THR A 144 -31.92 31.87 -18.71
C THR A 144 -31.27 30.59 -18.19
N CYS A 145 -31.58 29.46 -18.83
CA CYS A 145 -30.89 28.19 -18.66
C CYS A 145 -29.78 28.07 -19.70
N TYR A 146 -28.53 27.97 -19.25
CA TYR A 146 -27.39 27.62 -20.06
C TYR A 146 -27.22 26.10 -20.00
N LEU A 147 -27.64 25.42 -21.07
CA LEU A 147 -27.63 23.97 -21.20
C LEU A 147 -26.24 23.51 -21.62
N LYS A 148 -25.72 22.45 -21.00
CA LYS A 148 -24.33 22.02 -21.19
C LYS A 148 -24.25 20.52 -21.45
N HIS A 149 -23.30 20.10 -22.28
CA HIS A 149 -23.04 18.69 -22.63
C HIS A 149 -21.87 18.07 -21.87
N THR A 150 -21.06 18.89 -21.20
CA THR A 150 -19.88 18.46 -20.45
C THR A 150 -19.79 19.24 -19.14
N GLN A 151 -19.59 18.54 -18.02
CA GLN A 151 -19.40 19.17 -16.71
C GLN A 151 -17.94 19.58 -16.56
N GLY A 152 -17.64 20.87 -16.74
CA GLY A 152 -16.32 21.42 -16.51
C GLY A 152 -16.04 21.74 -15.03
N PRO A 153 -14.92 22.41 -14.72
CA PRO A 153 -14.55 22.75 -13.35
C PRO A 153 -15.65 23.53 -12.61
N ARG A 154 -15.94 23.13 -11.37
CA ARG A 154 -16.90 23.77 -10.48
C ARG A 154 -16.35 25.13 -10.01
N THR A 155 -17.11 26.20 -10.24
CA THR A 155 -16.74 27.57 -9.86
C THR A 155 -17.82 28.19 -8.99
N SER A 156 -17.42 28.93 -7.96
CA SER A 156 -18.36 29.67 -7.10
C SER A 156 -18.77 30.97 -7.82
N LYS A 157 -20.06 31.11 -8.13
CA LYS A 157 -20.63 32.29 -8.80
C LYS A 157 -21.97 32.68 -8.15
N PRO A 158 -21.99 33.73 -7.32
CA PRO A 158 -23.20 34.19 -6.64
C PRO A 158 -24.37 34.44 -7.60
N GLY A 159 -25.54 33.91 -7.28
CA GLY A 159 -26.77 34.06 -8.07
C GLY A 159 -26.96 33.05 -9.20
N VAL A 160 -26.01 32.15 -9.45
CA VAL A 160 -26.13 31.06 -10.44
C VAL A 160 -26.58 29.78 -9.77
N ARG A 161 -27.57 29.09 -10.35
CA ARG A 161 -28.15 27.85 -9.81
C ARG A 161 -27.99 26.72 -10.81
N SER A 162 -27.22 25.68 -10.48
CA SER A 162 -26.84 24.63 -11.44
C SER A 162 -27.23 23.23 -10.97
N SER A 163 -27.50 22.32 -11.90
CA SER A 163 -27.77 20.91 -11.60
C SER A 163 -27.37 20.01 -12.76
N VAL A 164 -26.91 18.80 -12.44
CA VAL A 164 -26.55 17.76 -13.40
C VAL A 164 -27.78 16.89 -13.68
N VAL A 165 -28.17 16.82 -14.94
CA VAL A 165 -29.44 16.27 -15.40
C VAL A 165 -29.17 15.12 -16.37
N VAL A 166 -28.95 13.94 -15.83
CA VAL A 166 -28.85 12.70 -16.61
C VAL A 166 -30.23 12.00 -16.63
N PRO A 167 -30.69 11.39 -17.73
CA PRO A 167 -32.01 10.77 -17.82
C PRO A 167 -32.20 9.60 -16.83
N PRO A 168 -33.45 9.25 -16.46
CA PRO A 168 -33.72 8.05 -15.67
C PRO A 168 -33.38 6.81 -16.48
N HIS A 169 -32.51 5.96 -15.93
CA HIS A 169 -32.22 4.63 -16.47
C HIS A 169 -33.51 3.78 -16.46
N PRO A 170 -33.83 3.00 -17.52
CA PRO A 170 -34.95 2.06 -17.48
C PRO A 170 -34.77 1.08 -16.33
N GLU A 171 -35.86 0.74 -15.63
CA GLU A 171 -35.95 -0.02 -14.35
C GLU A 171 -35.22 -1.37 -14.28
N GLU A 172 -34.56 -1.80 -15.35
CA GLU A 172 -33.82 -3.06 -15.43
C GLU A 172 -32.35 -2.86 -15.87
N CYS A 173 -31.86 -1.62 -15.90
CA CYS A 173 -30.46 -1.32 -16.15
C CYS A 173 -29.86 -0.65 -14.89
N PRO A 174 -28.69 -1.13 -14.41
CA PRO A 174 -28.02 -0.63 -13.21
C PRO A 174 -27.56 0.83 -13.40
N ALA A 175 -27.39 1.55 -12.29
CA ALA A 175 -26.73 2.86 -12.34
C ALA A 175 -25.31 2.74 -12.91
N ILE A 176 -24.95 3.64 -13.84
CA ILE A 176 -23.60 3.67 -14.41
C ILE A 176 -22.62 4.19 -13.37
N GLU A 177 -21.57 3.40 -13.15
CA GLU A 177 -20.46 3.76 -12.29
C GLU A 177 -19.41 4.50 -13.12
N ASN A 178 -19.28 5.80 -12.85
CA ASN A 178 -18.28 6.64 -13.51
C ASN A 178 -16.90 6.42 -12.91
N ASP A 179 -15.90 6.48 -13.77
CA ASP A 179 -14.49 6.22 -13.46
C ASP A 179 -14.27 4.83 -12.86
N ILE A 180 -15.06 3.85 -13.28
CA ILE A 180 -14.98 2.48 -12.80
C ILE A 180 -14.86 1.53 -13.99
N ASP A 181 -13.89 0.65 -13.92
CA ASP A 181 -13.66 -0.46 -14.85
C ASP A 181 -13.75 -1.78 -14.07
N TYR A 182 -14.30 -2.81 -14.72
CA TYR A 182 -14.33 -4.17 -14.18
C TYR A 182 -13.45 -5.04 -15.09
N PRO A 183 -12.12 -4.98 -14.95
CA PRO A 183 -11.20 -5.60 -15.87
C PRO A 183 -11.39 -7.11 -15.97
N GLY A 184 -11.32 -7.63 -17.20
CA GLY A 184 -11.45 -9.05 -17.51
C GLY A 184 -12.88 -9.48 -17.82
N GLY A 185 -13.02 -10.75 -18.22
CA GLY A 185 -14.32 -11.32 -18.59
C GLY A 185 -14.92 -10.77 -19.89
N ASP A 186 -14.14 -10.05 -20.72
CA ASP A 186 -14.59 -9.46 -21.98
C ASP A 186 -14.99 -10.53 -23.01
N LEU A 187 -16.24 -10.42 -23.47
CA LEU A 187 -16.80 -11.22 -24.56
C LEU A 187 -16.46 -10.59 -25.91
N VAL A 188 -16.78 -9.30 -26.07
CA VAL A 188 -16.62 -8.55 -27.32
C VAL A 188 -16.65 -7.05 -27.05
N GLY A 189 -15.89 -6.29 -27.84
CA GLY A 189 -15.97 -4.83 -27.89
C GLY A 189 -16.89 -4.38 -29.03
N VAL A 190 -17.90 -3.57 -28.73
CA VAL A 190 -18.87 -3.06 -29.71
C VAL A 190 -18.83 -1.54 -29.71
N ALA A 191 -18.78 -0.90 -30.88
CA ALA A 191 -18.81 0.56 -30.96
C ALA A 191 -20.15 1.12 -30.45
N ALA A 192 -20.10 2.20 -29.67
CA ALA A 192 -21.27 2.90 -29.16
C ALA A 192 -20.98 4.39 -28.98
N ALA A 193 -22.03 5.23 -29.02
CA ALA A 193 -21.88 6.68 -28.91
C ALA A 193 -21.75 7.15 -27.45
N ALA A 194 -22.34 6.41 -26.51
CA ALA A 194 -22.26 6.68 -25.07
C ALA A 194 -22.31 5.39 -24.23
N ALA A 195 -21.87 5.49 -22.97
CA ALA A 195 -21.93 4.39 -22.01
C ALA A 195 -23.37 3.92 -21.74
N ASP A 196 -24.33 4.84 -21.82
CA ASP A 196 -25.75 4.59 -21.60
C ASP A 196 -26.34 3.64 -22.67
N ASP A 197 -25.73 3.58 -23.87
CA ASP A 197 -26.11 2.66 -24.94
C ASP A 197 -25.68 1.21 -24.65
N CYS A 198 -24.65 1.02 -23.80
CA CYS A 198 -24.02 -0.28 -23.60
C CYS A 198 -24.90 -1.28 -22.83
N CYS A 199 -25.85 -0.83 -22.01
CA CYS A 199 -26.75 -1.73 -21.28
C CYS A 199 -27.65 -2.52 -22.25
N GLY A 200 -28.24 -1.86 -23.24
CA GLY A 200 -29.09 -2.50 -24.24
C GLY A 200 -28.30 -3.49 -25.09
N ILE A 201 -27.07 -3.13 -25.47
CA ILE A 201 -26.16 -3.98 -26.24
C ILE A 201 -25.75 -5.22 -25.41
N CYS A 202 -25.47 -5.06 -24.12
CA CYS A 202 -25.17 -6.18 -23.23
C CYS A 202 -26.36 -7.13 -23.09
N LYS A 203 -27.57 -6.62 -22.84
CA LYS A 203 -28.79 -7.45 -22.74
C LYS A 203 -29.07 -8.27 -24.00
N ALA A 204 -28.81 -7.71 -25.18
CA ALA A 204 -28.99 -8.40 -26.45
C ALA A 204 -27.86 -9.42 -26.76
N THR A 205 -26.79 -9.44 -25.98
CA THR A 205 -25.61 -10.29 -26.19
C THR A 205 -25.63 -11.48 -25.22
N ALA A 206 -25.82 -12.69 -25.77
CA ALA A 206 -25.87 -13.91 -24.98
C ALA A 206 -24.62 -14.08 -24.09
N GLY A 207 -24.84 -14.28 -22.79
CA GLY A 207 -23.77 -14.45 -21.80
C GLY A 207 -23.22 -13.14 -21.22
N CYS A 208 -23.63 -11.97 -21.71
CA CYS A 208 -23.20 -10.69 -21.14
C CYS A 208 -23.93 -10.41 -19.82
N LYS A 209 -23.15 -10.11 -18.78
CA LYS A 209 -23.61 -9.80 -17.42
C LYS A 209 -23.22 -8.39 -16.95
N LEU A 210 -22.27 -7.74 -17.62
CA LEU A 210 -21.86 -6.37 -17.35
C LEU A 210 -21.13 -5.76 -18.56
N TYR A 211 -20.88 -4.46 -18.53
CA TYR A 211 -20.14 -3.76 -19.57
C TYR A 211 -19.24 -2.66 -18.98
N SER A 212 -18.21 -2.27 -19.74
CA SER A 212 -17.40 -1.07 -19.48
C SER A 212 -17.24 -0.26 -20.76
N TYR A 213 -17.57 1.01 -20.73
CA TYR A 213 -17.48 1.92 -21.87
C TYR A 213 -16.23 2.79 -21.77
N ALA A 214 -15.39 2.76 -22.81
CA ALA A 214 -14.24 3.64 -22.94
C ALA A 214 -13.95 3.93 -24.42
N TYR A 215 -13.57 5.17 -24.72
CA TYR A 215 -13.13 5.60 -26.06
C TYR A 215 -14.10 5.25 -27.21
N GLY A 216 -15.42 5.35 -27.00
CA GLY A 216 -16.42 5.04 -28.04
C GLY A 216 -16.75 3.56 -28.19
N THR A 217 -16.32 2.70 -27.25
CA THR A 217 -16.50 1.25 -27.32
C THR A 217 -17.06 0.70 -26.02
N CYS A 218 -18.12 -0.11 -26.11
CA CYS A 218 -18.66 -0.95 -25.05
C CYS A 218 -17.93 -2.29 -25.02
N TYR A 219 -17.16 -2.53 -23.97
CA TYR A 219 -16.54 -3.82 -23.71
C TYR A 219 -17.49 -4.67 -22.87
N LEU A 220 -18.23 -5.55 -23.55
CA LEU A 220 -19.25 -6.44 -22.97
C LEU A 220 -18.57 -7.60 -22.26
N LYS A 221 -19.05 -7.99 -21.07
CA LYS A 221 -18.37 -8.96 -20.21
C LYS A 221 -19.33 -9.98 -19.62
N HIS A 222 -18.87 -11.21 -19.40
CA HIS A 222 -19.66 -12.31 -18.83
C HIS A 222 -19.34 -12.63 -17.36
N THR A 223 -18.26 -12.04 -16.82
CA THR A 223 -17.81 -12.24 -15.44
C THR A 223 -17.38 -10.89 -14.88
N GLN A 224 -17.90 -10.52 -13.70
CA GLN A 224 -17.59 -9.24 -13.07
C GLN A 224 -16.23 -9.32 -12.36
N GLY A 225 -15.22 -8.67 -12.95
CA GLY A 225 -13.92 -8.46 -12.32
C GLY A 225 -13.97 -7.51 -11.12
N SER A 226 -12.84 -7.30 -10.46
CA SER A 226 -12.76 -6.38 -9.33
C SER A 226 -13.11 -4.96 -9.72
N ARG A 227 -13.90 -4.27 -8.88
CA ARG A 227 -14.27 -2.87 -9.10
C ARG A 227 -13.02 -1.98 -9.02
N THR A 228 -12.56 -1.44 -10.13
CA THR A 228 -11.30 -0.68 -10.20
C THR A 228 -11.57 0.76 -10.62
N THR A 229 -11.02 1.74 -9.91
CA THR A 229 -11.17 3.16 -10.29
C THR A 229 -10.26 3.50 -11.47
N LYS A 230 -10.85 3.91 -12.59
CA LYS A 230 -10.18 4.26 -13.84
C LYS A 230 -10.87 5.43 -14.52
N ALA A 231 -10.22 6.59 -14.44
CA ALA A 231 -10.74 7.86 -14.95
C ALA A 231 -11.14 7.77 -16.44
N GLY A 232 -12.35 8.22 -16.76
CA GLY A 232 -12.93 8.23 -18.11
C GLY A 232 -13.64 6.94 -18.53
N VAL A 233 -13.64 5.89 -17.71
CA VAL A 233 -14.36 4.61 -17.98
C VAL A 233 -15.69 4.59 -17.25
N ARG A 234 -16.76 4.16 -17.93
CA ARG A 234 -18.12 4.12 -17.37
C ARG A 234 -18.68 2.70 -17.46
N SER A 235 -19.01 2.07 -16.33
CA SER A 235 -19.39 0.64 -16.30
C SER A 235 -20.76 0.38 -15.67
N GLY A 236 -21.39 -0.75 -16.01
CA GLY A 236 -22.67 -1.18 -15.41
C GLY A 236 -22.86 -2.70 -15.40
N VAL A 237 -23.43 -3.24 -14.31
CA VAL A 237 -23.68 -4.67 -14.07
C VAL A 237 -25.15 -5.06 -14.28
N VAL A 238 -25.44 -5.82 -15.32
CA VAL A 238 -26.81 -6.21 -15.74
C VAL A 238 -27.25 -7.46 -14.97
N VAL A 239 -28.14 -7.29 -13.99
CA VAL A 239 -28.67 -8.40 -13.16
C VAL A 239 -29.85 -9.09 -13.88
N PRO A 240 -29.96 -10.43 -13.90
CA PRO A 240 -31.17 -11.11 -14.37
C PRO A 240 -32.28 -11.02 -13.31
N ALA A 241 -33.53 -10.78 -13.75
CA ALA A 241 -34.69 -10.68 -12.88
C ALA A 241 -34.93 -11.98 -12.09
N VAL A 242 -35.00 -11.88 -10.76
CA VAL A 242 -35.64 -12.86 -9.87
C VAL A 242 -36.48 -12.08 -8.86
N ASP A 243 -37.70 -12.55 -8.66
CA ASP A 243 -38.83 -11.89 -7.98
C ASP A 243 -38.53 -11.36 -6.56
N PRO A 244 -39.19 -10.26 -6.14
CA PRO A 244 -38.92 -9.60 -4.87
C PRO A 244 -39.56 -10.34 -3.69
N PRO A 245 -38.84 -10.57 -2.57
CA PRO A 245 -39.49 -10.89 -1.31
C PRO A 245 -40.00 -9.59 -0.66
N THR A 246 -41.28 -9.61 -0.35
CA THR A 246 -42.00 -8.61 0.43
C THR A 246 -41.41 -8.51 1.85
N THR A 247 -40.79 -7.39 2.19
CA THR A 247 -40.42 -7.05 3.58
C THR A 247 -41.20 -5.83 4.05
N THR A 248 -42.18 -6.05 4.92
CA THR A 248 -42.78 -5.02 5.75
C THR A 248 -41.77 -4.51 6.78
N ALA A 249 -41.67 -3.18 6.92
CA ALA A 249 -40.79 -2.50 7.86
C ALA A 249 -41.08 -2.86 9.33
N PRO A 250 -40.06 -2.87 10.22
CA PRO A 250 -40.23 -3.18 11.63
C PRO A 250 -40.95 -2.05 12.39
N PRO A 251 -41.59 -2.36 13.54
CA PRO A 251 -42.34 -1.39 14.35
C PRO A 251 -41.45 -0.27 14.88
N THR A 252 -42.04 0.92 14.95
CA THR A 252 -41.36 2.20 15.24
C THR A 252 -40.73 2.25 16.63
N GLY A 253 -39.41 2.47 16.69
CA GLY A 253 -38.75 3.19 17.78
C GLY A 253 -37.76 2.43 18.66
N GLN A 254 -37.65 1.10 18.58
CA GLN A 254 -36.78 0.31 19.47
C GLN A 254 -35.43 -0.08 18.88
N CYS A 255 -35.38 -0.30 17.56
CA CYS A 255 -34.14 -0.58 16.83
C CYS A 255 -34.00 0.37 15.65
N SER A 256 -32.76 0.60 15.23
CA SER A 256 -32.44 1.36 14.03
C SER A 256 -32.84 0.57 12.77
N SER A 257 -32.93 1.25 11.64
CA SER A 257 -33.14 0.59 10.35
C SER A 257 -32.02 -0.42 10.07
N SER A 258 -32.39 -1.63 9.64
CA SER A 258 -31.41 -2.68 9.35
C SER A 258 -30.63 -2.40 8.07
N ILE A 259 -29.35 -2.71 8.09
CA ILE A 259 -28.44 -2.61 6.95
C ILE A 259 -28.35 -3.99 6.29
N ALA A 260 -28.76 -4.07 5.04
CA ALA A 260 -28.74 -5.32 4.27
C ALA A 260 -27.32 -5.70 3.82
N ASN A 261 -27.08 -7.00 3.71
CA ASN A 261 -25.82 -7.65 3.35
C ASN A 261 -24.64 -7.30 4.26
N VAL A 262 -24.94 -7.01 5.53
CA VAL A 262 -23.94 -6.60 6.52
C VAL A 262 -24.00 -7.53 7.71
N ASP A 263 -22.84 -7.99 8.13
CA ASP A 263 -22.58 -8.63 9.41
C ASP A 263 -21.80 -7.66 10.33
N TYR A 264 -22.05 -7.73 11.63
CA TYR A 264 -21.23 -7.09 12.65
C TYR A 264 -20.34 -8.17 13.26
N TYR A 265 -19.09 -8.23 12.85
CA TYR A 265 -18.22 -9.33 13.24
C TYR A 265 -17.86 -9.28 14.73
N GLY A 266 -18.07 -10.40 15.44
CA GLY A 266 -17.76 -10.57 16.86
C GLY A 266 -18.81 -9.99 17.82
N MET A 267 -18.44 -9.91 19.11
CA MET A 267 -19.30 -9.43 20.21
C MET A 267 -20.57 -10.26 20.44
N ASP A 268 -20.63 -11.50 19.93
CA ASP A 268 -21.75 -12.42 20.12
C ASP A 268 -21.90 -12.82 21.59
N ILE A 269 -23.08 -12.56 22.14
CA ILE A 269 -23.44 -12.95 23.50
C ILE A 269 -24.46 -14.08 23.53
N ALA A 270 -25.23 -14.24 22.46
CA ALA A 270 -26.16 -15.34 22.29
C ALA A 270 -26.54 -15.50 20.82
N THR A 271 -26.85 -16.72 20.41
CA THR A 271 -27.52 -17.00 19.12
C THR A 271 -28.88 -17.59 19.43
N VAL A 272 -29.95 -16.99 18.90
CA VAL A 272 -31.32 -17.47 19.08
C VAL A 272 -32.00 -17.68 17.73
N PRO A 273 -32.92 -18.64 17.58
CA PRO A 273 -33.70 -18.80 16.35
C PRO A 273 -34.57 -17.55 16.09
N GLY A 274 -34.67 -17.13 14.83
CA GLY A 274 -35.59 -16.07 14.44
C GLY A 274 -35.82 -16.08 12.94
N SER A 275 -37.05 -15.83 12.49
CA SER A 275 -37.42 -15.85 11.06
C SER A 275 -37.40 -14.46 10.41
N SER A 276 -37.10 -13.39 11.16
CA SER A 276 -37.05 -12.03 10.61
C SER A 276 -36.17 -11.07 11.43
N VAL A 277 -35.77 -9.97 10.80
CA VAL A 277 -35.05 -8.84 11.43
C VAL A 277 -35.84 -8.25 12.61
N ALA A 278 -37.17 -8.17 12.50
CA ALA A 278 -38.02 -7.67 13.58
C ALA A 278 -37.95 -8.58 14.82
N GLN A 279 -37.97 -9.90 14.64
CA GLN A 279 -37.82 -10.84 15.75
C GLN A 279 -36.42 -10.77 16.39
N CYS A 280 -35.38 -10.47 15.61
CA CYS A 280 -34.05 -10.25 16.18
C CYS A 280 -33.96 -8.95 16.99
N CYS A 281 -34.72 -7.90 16.62
CA CYS A 281 -34.89 -6.70 17.44
C CYS A 281 -35.57 -7.02 18.77
N ASP A 282 -36.67 -7.77 18.74
CA ASP A 282 -37.40 -8.18 19.96
C ASP A 282 -36.51 -9.04 20.87
N ALA A 283 -35.76 -9.98 20.30
CA ALA A 283 -34.82 -10.81 21.06
C ALA A 283 -33.67 -10.01 21.68
N CYS A 284 -33.16 -9.00 20.95
CA CYS A 284 -32.12 -8.13 21.47
C CYS A 284 -32.64 -7.21 22.58
N THR A 285 -33.83 -6.60 22.41
CA THR A 285 -34.44 -5.75 23.45
C THR A 285 -34.79 -6.51 24.73
N ALA A 286 -35.14 -7.80 24.62
CA ALA A 286 -35.39 -8.68 25.76
C ALA A 286 -34.12 -9.16 26.48
N THR A 287 -32.93 -8.95 25.90
CA THR A 287 -31.65 -9.41 26.44
C THR A 287 -30.87 -8.21 27.01
N SER A 288 -30.74 -8.13 28.33
CA SER A 288 -30.17 -6.97 29.04
C SER A 288 -28.74 -6.60 28.64
N SER A 289 -27.96 -7.54 28.10
CA SER A 289 -26.61 -7.33 27.58
C SER A 289 -26.54 -7.12 26.07
N CYS A 290 -27.66 -7.15 25.34
CA CYS A 290 -27.69 -6.98 23.90
C CYS A 290 -27.85 -5.51 23.50
N HIS A 291 -26.99 -5.04 22.60
CA HIS A 291 -27.00 -3.68 22.09
C HIS A 291 -27.00 -3.64 20.55
N ALA A 292 -26.63 -4.74 19.88
CA ALA A 292 -26.74 -4.92 18.43
C ALA A 292 -27.10 -6.37 18.08
N TYR A 293 -27.56 -6.61 16.85
CA TYR A 293 -27.82 -7.96 16.37
C TYR A 293 -27.59 -8.09 14.87
N VAL A 294 -27.39 -9.33 14.42
CA VAL A 294 -27.32 -9.70 13.00
C VAL A 294 -28.31 -10.83 12.74
N PHE A 295 -29.19 -10.65 11.76
CA PHE A 295 -30.04 -11.70 11.24
C PHE A 295 -29.35 -12.38 10.05
N TYR A 296 -29.14 -13.69 10.11
CA TYR A 296 -28.56 -14.44 9.00
C TYR A 296 -29.05 -15.90 9.02
N GLN A 297 -29.50 -16.40 7.86
CA GLN A 297 -29.97 -17.77 7.66
C GLN A 297 -30.96 -18.30 8.73
N GLY A 298 -31.91 -17.47 9.17
CA GLY A 298 -32.92 -17.90 10.16
C GLY A 298 -32.44 -17.87 11.62
N ASN A 299 -31.30 -17.24 11.90
CA ASN A 299 -30.77 -17.05 13.25
C ASN A 299 -30.54 -15.57 13.55
N CYS A 300 -30.75 -15.21 14.82
CA CYS A 300 -30.45 -13.90 15.40
C CYS A 300 -29.20 -14.02 16.27
N TYR A 301 -28.11 -13.42 15.80
CA TYR A 301 -26.86 -13.34 16.53
C TYR A 301 -26.88 -12.05 17.37
N LEU A 302 -27.24 -12.19 18.65
CA LEU A 302 -27.35 -11.10 19.62
C LEU A 302 -25.97 -10.71 20.11
N LYS A 303 -25.70 -9.40 20.16
CA LYS A 303 -24.36 -8.87 20.40
C LYS A 303 -24.36 -7.81 21.48
N SER A 304 -23.30 -7.80 22.27
CA SER A 304 -23.08 -6.77 23.31
C SER A 304 -22.74 -5.39 22.74
N GLY A 305 -22.49 -5.27 21.44
CA GLY A 305 -22.22 -3.99 20.79
C GLY A 305 -22.09 -4.14 19.27
N LYS A 306 -21.93 -3.01 18.57
CA LYS A 306 -21.67 -3.02 17.12
C LYS A 306 -20.20 -3.35 16.86
N GLY A 307 -19.92 -4.60 16.51
CA GLY A 307 -18.62 -5.05 16.00
C GLY A 307 -18.26 -4.46 14.63
N ARG A 308 -17.08 -4.81 14.11
CA ARG A 308 -16.62 -4.34 12.78
C ARG A 308 -17.60 -4.80 11.69
N SER A 309 -18.09 -3.87 10.88
CA SER A 309 -19.02 -4.20 9.79
C SER A 309 -18.29 -4.93 8.66
N SER A 310 -18.80 -6.07 8.22
CA SER A 310 -18.31 -6.87 7.09
C SER A 310 -19.45 -7.15 6.12
N VAL A 311 -19.13 -7.36 4.83
CA VAL A 311 -20.15 -7.67 3.81
C VAL A 311 -20.46 -9.16 3.85
N LEU A 312 -21.71 -9.51 4.17
CA LEU A 312 -22.21 -10.88 4.18
C LEU A 312 -23.55 -10.94 3.42
N PRO A 313 -23.56 -11.42 2.16
CA PRO A 313 -24.79 -11.51 1.37
C PRO A 313 -25.90 -12.30 2.08
N GLY A 314 -27.08 -11.71 2.20
CA GLY A 314 -28.23 -12.29 2.90
C GLY A 314 -28.30 -12.04 4.41
N ALA A 315 -27.29 -11.37 5.00
CA ALA A 315 -27.35 -10.92 6.39
C ALA A 315 -28.02 -9.55 6.53
N ALA A 316 -28.62 -9.26 7.68
CA ALA A 316 -29.17 -7.94 8.00
C ALA A 316 -28.79 -7.54 9.43
N ALA A 317 -27.99 -6.48 9.57
CA ALA A 317 -27.49 -6.01 10.86
C ALA A 317 -28.23 -4.75 11.35
N SER A 318 -28.49 -4.66 12.66
CA SER A 318 -29.08 -3.48 13.29
C SER A 318 -28.66 -3.33 14.76
N ALA A 319 -29.02 -2.22 15.40
CA ALA A 319 -28.73 -1.90 16.79
C ALA A 319 -29.93 -1.26 17.49
N LEU A 320 -29.97 -1.34 18.82
CA LEU A 320 -31.01 -0.70 19.62
C LEU A 320 -30.95 0.83 19.45
N SER A 321 -32.09 1.50 19.36
CA SER A 321 -32.19 2.96 19.16
C SER A 321 -31.64 3.77 20.34
N SER A 322 -31.54 3.16 21.52
CA SER A 322 -30.96 3.72 22.74
C SER A 322 -29.43 3.59 22.83
N PHE A 323 -28.79 2.92 21.87
CA PHE A 323 -27.33 2.74 21.83
C PHE A 323 -26.64 3.93 21.16
N PHE A 324 -26.09 4.85 21.96
CA PHE A 324 -25.18 5.92 21.52
C PHE A 324 -23.75 5.63 22.04
N PRO A 325 -22.69 5.66 21.20
CA PRO A 325 -21.32 5.44 21.68
C PRO A 325 -20.83 6.66 22.48
N THR A 326 -20.38 6.44 23.72
CA THR A 326 -19.86 7.47 24.64
C THR A 326 -18.34 7.72 24.53
N CYS A 327 -17.69 7.14 23.52
CA CYS A 327 -16.29 7.36 23.18
C CYS A 327 -16.20 8.35 22.00
N ALA A 328 -15.32 9.35 22.07
CA ALA A 328 -15.09 10.27 20.95
C ALA A 328 -14.40 9.54 19.77
N ALA A 329 -14.22 10.23 18.63
CA ALA A 329 -13.41 9.68 17.55
C ALA A 329 -11.95 9.54 18.00
N ILE A 330 -11.35 8.39 17.72
CA ILE A 330 -9.92 8.15 17.93
C ILE A 330 -9.13 9.07 16.98
N GLU A 331 -8.16 9.79 17.54
CA GLU A 331 -7.17 10.53 16.77
C GLU A 331 -5.98 9.63 16.47
N ASP A 332 -5.85 9.24 15.21
CA ASP A 332 -4.71 8.44 14.75
C ASP A 332 -3.44 9.26 14.63
N ASN A 333 -2.32 8.62 14.95
CA ASN A 333 -0.98 9.19 14.98
C ASN A 333 -0.84 10.37 15.96
N VAL A 334 -1.55 10.31 17.09
CA VAL A 334 -1.54 11.33 18.12
C VAL A 334 -1.20 10.72 19.46
N ASP A 335 -0.30 11.36 20.18
CA ASP A 335 -0.05 11.16 21.60
C ASP A 335 -0.29 12.46 22.37
N TYR A 336 -0.80 12.33 23.58
CA TYR A 336 -0.98 13.43 24.53
C TYR A 336 -0.05 13.19 25.74
N PRO A 337 1.22 13.60 25.68
CA PRO A 337 2.22 13.28 26.69
C PRO A 337 1.89 13.87 28.07
N GLY A 338 2.15 13.06 29.12
CA GLY A 338 1.94 13.42 30.51
C GLY A 338 0.61 12.92 31.09
N GLY A 339 0.50 13.00 32.42
CA GLY A 339 -0.73 12.63 33.13
C GLY A 339 -1.04 11.13 33.20
N ASP A 340 -0.07 10.26 32.90
CA ASP A 340 -0.25 8.80 32.91
C ASP A 340 -0.64 8.27 34.31
N LEU A 341 -1.72 7.50 34.36
CA LEU A 341 -2.26 6.85 35.55
C LEU A 341 -1.75 5.41 35.64
N THR A 342 -1.87 4.66 34.54
CA THR A 342 -1.46 3.26 34.45
C THR A 342 -1.36 2.84 32.98
N ALA A 343 -0.66 1.73 32.72
CA ALA A 343 -0.52 1.14 31.40
C ALA A 343 -1.10 -0.28 31.39
N VAL A 344 -1.92 -0.59 30.39
CA VAL A 344 -2.64 -1.88 30.30
C VAL A 344 -2.52 -2.45 28.89
N ALA A 345 -2.11 -3.70 28.74
CA ALA A 345 -1.97 -4.34 27.43
C ALA A 345 -3.34 -4.61 26.81
N LYS A 346 -3.56 -4.14 25.57
CA LYS A 346 -4.78 -4.35 24.77
C LYS A 346 -4.43 -4.43 23.29
N THR A 347 -5.14 -5.29 22.57
CA THR A 347 -4.85 -5.57 21.15
C THR A 347 -5.26 -4.43 20.22
N THR A 348 -6.19 -3.58 20.65
CA THR A 348 -6.70 -2.45 19.86
C THR A 348 -6.84 -1.19 20.72
N ALA A 349 -6.86 -0.02 20.08
CA ALA A 349 -7.05 1.26 20.77
C ALA A 349 -8.49 1.42 21.27
N GLU A 350 -9.46 0.79 20.60
CA GLU A 350 -10.87 0.80 20.93
C GLU A 350 -11.13 0.12 22.29
N GLU A 351 -10.43 -0.98 22.57
CA GLU A 351 -10.45 -1.66 23.88
C GLU A 351 -9.96 -0.77 25.03
N CYS A 352 -9.14 0.26 24.74
CA CYS A 352 -8.70 1.21 25.77
C CYS A 352 -9.81 2.14 26.24
N CYS A 353 -10.90 2.32 25.48
CA CYS A 353 -12.00 3.19 25.91
C CYS A 353 -12.64 2.65 27.18
N ASP A 354 -12.96 1.36 27.21
CA ASP A 354 -13.63 0.74 28.35
C ASP A 354 -12.72 0.70 29.58
N GLU A 355 -11.43 0.43 29.36
CA GLU A 355 -10.42 0.42 30.43
C GLU A 355 -10.20 1.81 31.04
N CYS A 356 -10.20 2.87 30.22
CA CYS A 356 -10.15 4.24 30.72
C CYS A 356 -11.44 4.60 31.49
N ARG A 357 -12.62 4.19 31.01
CA ARG A 357 -13.90 4.45 31.69
C ARG A 357 -14.02 3.75 33.04
N SER A 358 -13.44 2.56 33.19
CA SER A 358 -13.40 1.84 34.46
C SER A 358 -12.29 2.33 35.40
N THR A 359 -11.37 3.17 34.93
CA THR A 359 -10.25 3.69 35.71
C THR A 359 -10.59 5.07 36.27
N ALA A 360 -10.76 5.14 37.60
CA ALA A 360 -11.06 6.39 38.28
C ALA A 360 -10.02 7.48 37.96
N GLY A 361 -10.49 8.63 37.48
CA GLY A 361 -9.63 9.77 37.12
C GLY A 361 -9.05 9.72 35.71
N CYS A 362 -9.34 8.70 34.89
CA CYS A 362 -8.92 8.66 33.49
C CYS A 362 -9.82 9.52 32.61
N ALA A 363 -9.23 10.49 31.91
CA ALA A 363 -9.89 11.43 31.01
C ALA A 363 -9.57 11.16 29.53
N LEU A 364 -8.51 10.41 29.24
CA LEU A 364 -8.12 10.00 27.90
C LEU A 364 -7.17 8.80 27.96
N PHE A 365 -6.92 8.16 26.83
CA PHE A 365 -5.83 7.22 26.67
C PHE A 365 -5.00 7.53 25.43
N THR A 366 -3.75 7.09 25.42
CA THR A 366 -2.97 6.86 24.19
C THR A 366 -2.74 5.36 24.07
N TRP A 367 -3.17 4.73 22.98
CA TRP A 367 -2.79 3.36 22.66
C TRP A 367 -1.59 3.36 21.73
N SER A 368 -0.58 2.55 22.03
CA SER A 368 0.61 2.43 21.20
C SER A 368 1.23 1.04 21.36
N TRP A 369 1.53 0.37 20.25
CA TRP A 369 2.20 -0.94 20.22
C TRP A 369 1.58 -2.00 21.16
N GLY A 370 0.25 -2.08 21.19
CA GLY A 370 -0.49 -3.06 22.02
C GLY A 370 -0.65 -2.66 23.49
N THR A 371 -0.34 -1.42 23.86
CA THR A 371 -0.46 -0.93 25.24
C THR A 371 -1.31 0.34 25.31
N CYS A 372 -2.32 0.34 26.18
CA CYS A 372 -3.11 1.51 26.55
C CYS A 372 -2.44 2.27 27.69
N TYR A 373 -2.00 3.48 27.45
CA TYR A 373 -1.52 4.41 28.46
C TYR A 373 -2.68 5.31 28.89
N LEU A 374 -3.30 4.99 30.02
CA LEU A 374 -4.46 5.69 30.58
C LEU A 374 -4.01 6.98 31.25
N LYS A 375 -4.69 8.10 31.00
CA LYS A 375 -4.22 9.43 31.41
C LYS A 375 -5.31 10.26 32.06
N SER A 376 -4.92 11.04 33.06
CA SER A 376 -5.79 11.95 33.82
C SER A 376 -5.91 13.35 33.23
N THR A 377 -4.94 13.78 32.43
CA THR A 377 -4.91 15.14 31.86
C THR A 377 -4.47 15.12 30.40
N LYS A 378 -5.12 15.94 29.57
CA LYS A 378 -4.78 16.08 28.15
C LYS A 378 -3.55 16.97 28.00
N GLY A 379 -2.38 16.35 27.74
CA GLY A 379 -1.14 17.07 27.39
C GLY A 379 -1.22 17.81 26.05
N ALA A 380 -0.12 18.46 25.66
CA ALA A 380 -0.05 19.11 24.34
C ALA A 380 -0.15 18.06 23.22
N ARG A 381 -0.99 18.28 22.20
CA ARG A 381 -1.15 17.36 21.07
C ARG A 381 0.20 17.13 20.36
N ARG A 382 0.71 15.91 20.36
CA ARG A 382 1.95 15.52 19.70
C ARG A 382 1.66 14.51 18.60
N VAL A 383 2.18 14.74 17.40
CA VAL A 383 2.08 13.75 16.32
C VAL A 383 3.06 12.62 16.63
N SER A 384 2.56 11.39 16.70
CA SER A 384 3.32 10.19 17.02
C SER A 384 2.80 9.04 16.18
N ALA A 385 3.56 8.64 15.17
CA ALA A 385 3.14 7.59 14.23
C ALA A 385 2.87 6.26 14.97
N GLY A 386 1.70 5.66 14.72
CA GLY A 386 1.24 4.44 15.39
C GLY A 386 0.56 4.64 16.75
N ALA A 387 0.63 5.84 17.34
CA ALA A 387 -0.09 6.17 18.56
C ALA A 387 -1.54 6.56 18.23
N ARG A 388 -2.51 6.00 18.94
CA ARG A 388 -3.94 6.24 18.73
C ARG A 388 -4.52 6.78 20.02
N SER A 389 -4.84 8.07 20.05
CA SER A 389 -5.30 8.75 21.26
C SER A 389 -6.76 9.10 21.21
N MET A 390 -7.44 9.06 22.35
CA MET A 390 -8.84 9.41 22.41
C MET A 390 -9.22 10.02 23.75
N LEU A 391 -9.96 11.13 23.68
CA LEU A 391 -10.60 11.73 24.85
C LEU A 391 -11.81 10.91 25.26
N VAL A 392 -11.87 10.55 26.54
CA VAL A 392 -12.98 9.81 27.13
C VAL A 392 -13.82 10.84 27.89
N SER A 393 -15.00 11.15 27.36
CA SER A 393 -15.89 12.13 28.00
C SER A 393 -16.48 11.53 29.28
N THR A 394 -15.97 11.96 30.43
CA THR A 394 -16.64 11.78 31.71
C THR A 394 -17.46 13.03 32.01
N ALA A 395 -18.63 13.19 31.40
CA ALA A 395 -19.51 14.30 31.73
C ALA A 395 -20.89 13.82 32.21
N VAL A 396 -21.02 13.79 33.54
CA VAL A 396 -22.24 14.19 34.24
C VAL A 396 -22.51 15.68 33.92
N THR A 397 -23.79 16.02 33.87
CA THR A 397 -24.49 17.13 33.20
C THR A 397 -24.19 18.60 33.59
N THR A 398 -24.47 19.49 32.61
CA THR A 398 -25.05 20.89 32.65
C THR A 398 -24.15 22.16 32.74
N PRO A 399 -24.58 23.38 32.29
CA PRO A 399 -24.21 23.93 30.96
C PRO A 399 -23.74 25.44 30.89
N ALA A 400 -23.27 25.80 29.68
CA ALA A 400 -23.32 27.08 28.93
C ALA A 400 -22.41 28.29 29.27
N ALA A 401 -21.66 28.80 28.26
CA ALA A 401 -21.89 30.12 27.61
C ALA A 401 -20.75 30.58 26.64
N THR A 402 -21.13 30.69 25.36
CA THR A 402 -20.92 31.75 24.33
C THR A 402 -19.63 32.58 24.10
N THR A 403 -19.40 32.85 22.79
CA THR A 403 -18.74 34.02 22.11
C THR A 403 -17.21 34.11 22.11
N THR A 404 -16.46 34.59 21.09
CA THR A 404 -16.69 35.18 19.74
C THR A 404 -15.37 35.15 18.94
N LYS A 405 -15.44 35.13 17.60
CA LYS A 405 -14.36 35.37 16.61
C LYS A 405 -14.11 36.88 16.43
N PRO A 406 -12.88 37.34 16.06
CA PRO A 406 -12.64 37.92 14.70
C PRO A 406 -11.19 37.63 14.15
N THR A 407 -10.94 37.10 12.94
CA THR A 407 -10.72 37.73 11.59
C THR A 407 -9.99 39.10 11.60
N ILE A 408 -8.88 39.42 10.91
CA ILE A 408 -8.53 39.55 9.44
C ILE A 408 -7.01 39.92 9.39
N ALA A 409 -6.09 39.22 8.70
CA ALA A 409 -5.64 39.35 7.28
C ALA A 409 -4.30 40.13 7.09
N PRO A 410 -3.84 40.47 5.85
CA PRO A 410 -2.79 39.73 5.12
C PRO A 410 -1.60 40.61 4.69
N THR A 411 -0.49 40.01 4.24
CA THR A 411 0.57 40.77 3.54
C THR A 411 1.25 39.99 2.42
N THR A 412 1.59 40.77 1.40
CA THR A 412 1.85 40.54 -0.03
C THR A 412 3.30 40.09 -0.33
N PRO A 413 3.60 39.65 -1.57
CA PRO A 413 4.83 38.94 -1.95
C PRO A 413 5.90 39.83 -2.60
N GLY A 414 7.13 39.29 -2.66
CA GLY A 414 8.28 39.84 -3.40
C GLY A 414 9.31 38.74 -3.72
N PRO A 415 10.32 39.00 -4.57
CA PRO A 415 10.22 38.68 -6.00
C PRO A 415 11.25 37.65 -6.52
N THR A 416 10.97 37.23 -7.76
CA THR A 416 11.67 36.28 -8.64
C THR A 416 13.06 36.75 -9.07
N THR A 417 14.00 35.81 -9.17
CA THR A 417 15.20 35.93 -10.03
C THR A 417 15.54 34.61 -10.72
N SER A 418 16.21 34.78 -11.84
CA SER A 418 16.19 34.02 -13.10
C SER A 418 17.19 32.88 -13.22
N GLN A 419 16.75 31.82 -13.92
CA GLN A 419 17.49 30.66 -14.41
C GLN A 419 18.29 30.96 -15.70
N PRO A 420 19.45 30.29 -15.94
CA PRO A 420 20.05 30.17 -17.27
C PRO A 420 19.82 28.79 -17.92
N THR A 421 19.70 28.86 -19.25
CA THR A 421 19.30 27.89 -20.27
C THR A 421 20.23 26.68 -20.47
N ALA A 422 19.66 25.50 -20.70
CA ALA A 422 20.35 24.28 -21.11
C ALA A 422 20.46 24.13 -22.65
N THR A 423 21.59 23.59 -23.11
CA THR A 423 21.94 23.29 -24.50
C THR A 423 21.42 21.89 -24.91
N PRO A 424 21.00 21.64 -26.18
CA PRO A 424 20.32 20.39 -26.55
C PRO A 424 21.29 19.25 -26.91
N THR A 425 20.95 18.03 -26.46
CA THR A 425 21.59 16.74 -26.81
C THR A 425 20.80 16.04 -27.94
N PRO A 426 21.43 15.35 -28.91
CA PRO A 426 20.75 14.83 -30.10
C PRO A 426 19.91 13.55 -29.86
N ALA A 427 18.94 13.37 -30.74
CA ALA A 427 17.89 12.33 -30.75
C ALA A 427 18.43 10.89 -30.90
N PRO A 428 17.70 9.87 -30.38
CA PRO A 428 18.13 8.48 -30.37
C PRO A 428 17.93 7.76 -31.72
N THR A 429 18.89 6.92 -32.08
CA THR A 429 18.87 5.99 -33.22
C THR A 429 17.81 4.88 -33.03
N PRO A 430 17.12 4.39 -34.08
CA PRO A 430 16.04 3.41 -33.97
C PRO A 430 16.50 2.03 -33.46
N LEU A 431 15.68 1.41 -32.61
CA LEU A 431 15.84 0.06 -32.06
C LEU A 431 15.80 -1.02 -33.15
N THR A 432 16.93 -1.68 -33.37
CA THR A 432 17.02 -3.01 -33.98
C THR A 432 16.56 -4.10 -33.00
N THR A 433 15.68 -4.99 -33.48
CA THR A 433 15.37 -6.37 -33.03
C THR A 433 15.80 -6.79 -31.61
N LEU A 434 14.82 -7.12 -30.75
CA LEU A 434 15.03 -7.67 -29.40
C LEU A 434 16.01 -8.87 -29.42
N SER A 435 17.24 -8.67 -28.95
CA SER A 435 18.09 -9.77 -28.51
C SER A 435 17.50 -10.41 -27.26
N SER A 436 17.61 -11.74 -27.17
CA SER A 436 17.38 -12.52 -25.94
C SER A 436 18.29 -12.01 -24.82
N CYS A 437 17.81 -11.97 -23.58
CA CYS A 437 18.49 -11.33 -22.45
C CYS A 437 19.84 -11.90 -22.00
N GLY A 438 20.36 -12.93 -22.69
CA GLY A 438 21.55 -13.63 -22.25
C GLY A 438 21.37 -14.28 -20.88
N LYS A 439 22.49 -14.62 -20.25
CA LYS A 439 22.55 -15.30 -18.95
C LYS A 439 22.23 -14.35 -17.78
N ARG A 440 21.33 -14.74 -16.86
CA ARG A 440 21.03 -13.99 -15.63
C ARG A 440 22.14 -14.22 -14.60
N GLN A 441 23.20 -13.44 -14.74
CA GLN A 441 24.39 -13.55 -13.89
C GLN A 441 24.57 -12.27 -13.07
N ARG A 442 24.38 -12.38 -11.75
CA ARG A 442 24.53 -11.28 -10.79
C ARG A 442 26.00 -10.89 -10.66
N LYS A 443 26.32 -9.60 -10.74
CA LYS A 443 27.68 -9.05 -10.66
C LYS A 443 27.84 -8.18 -9.41
N ALA A 444 29.08 -7.99 -8.97
CA ALA A 444 29.38 -7.02 -7.93
C ALA A 444 29.00 -5.61 -8.42
N TRP A 445 28.33 -4.81 -7.59
CA TRP A 445 27.92 -3.45 -7.94
C TRP A 445 29.10 -2.58 -8.40
N SER A 446 30.26 -2.74 -7.77
CA SER A 446 31.50 -2.04 -8.13
C SER A 446 32.08 -2.47 -9.49
N ALA A 447 31.67 -3.64 -10.00
CA ALA A 447 32.03 -4.14 -11.33
C ALA A 447 30.93 -3.91 -12.39
N SER A 448 29.74 -3.44 -11.98
CA SER A 448 28.66 -3.08 -12.90
C SER A 448 29.01 -1.83 -13.70
N THR A 449 28.67 -1.87 -14.99
CA THR A 449 28.81 -0.72 -15.90
C THR A 449 27.86 0.42 -15.49
N ALA A 450 28.17 1.65 -15.91
CA ALA A 450 27.30 2.80 -15.67
C ALA A 450 25.87 2.58 -16.22
N ALA A 451 25.73 1.89 -17.36
CA ALA A 451 24.44 1.56 -17.95
C ALA A 451 23.66 0.55 -17.10
N GLU A 452 24.30 -0.50 -16.57
CA GLU A 452 23.67 -1.47 -15.66
C GLU A 452 23.21 -0.79 -14.36
N LYS A 453 24.04 0.09 -13.78
CA LYS A 453 23.69 0.86 -12.59
C LYS A 453 22.50 1.79 -12.84
N ALA A 454 22.52 2.56 -13.93
CA ALA A 454 21.43 3.45 -14.30
C ALA A 454 20.13 2.68 -14.58
N LEU A 455 20.21 1.49 -15.20
CA LEU A 455 19.06 0.61 -15.42
C LEU A 455 18.46 0.15 -14.09
N PHE A 456 19.29 -0.27 -13.13
CA PHE A 456 18.82 -0.67 -11.80
C PHE A 456 18.17 0.49 -11.04
N ILE A 457 18.85 1.64 -10.97
CA ILE A 457 18.35 2.84 -10.27
C ILE A 457 17.01 3.28 -10.84
N SER A 458 16.89 3.37 -12.17
CA SER A 458 15.63 3.75 -12.82
C SER A 458 14.51 2.71 -12.65
N ALA A 459 14.83 1.41 -12.59
CA ALA A 459 13.85 0.37 -12.28
C ALA A 459 13.34 0.50 -10.83
N VAL A 460 14.24 0.78 -9.89
CA VAL A 460 13.87 1.03 -8.48
C VAL A 460 12.95 2.25 -8.39
N GLU A 461 13.31 3.39 -8.99
CA GLU A 461 12.44 4.57 -9.01
C GLU A 461 11.06 4.27 -9.61
N GLU A 462 11.02 3.52 -10.71
CA GLU A 462 9.76 3.14 -11.37
C GLU A 462 8.92 2.22 -10.48
N SER A 463 9.54 1.27 -9.79
CA SER A 463 8.84 0.42 -8.81
C SER A 463 8.30 1.20 -7.62
N MET A 464 8.99 2.26 -7.18
CA MET A 464 8.52 3.15 -6.11
C MET A 464 7.34 4.00 -6.60
N LYS A 465 7.43 4.60 -7.80
CA LYS A 465 6.34 5.38 -8.43
C LYS A 465 5.07 4.56 -8.63
N ARG A 466 5.20 3.25 -8.92
CA ARG A 466 4.08 2.32 -9.08
C ARG A 466 3.58 1.72 -7.75
N GLY A 467 4.18 2.08 -6.61
CA GLY A 467 3.83 1.53 -5.30
C GLY A 467 4.25 0.06 -5.07
N LEU A 468 4.88 -0.60 -6.05
CA LEU A 468 5.31 -2.01 -5.94
C LEU A 468 6.43 -2.17 -4.91
N PHE A 469 7.33 -1.18 -4.81
CA PHE A 469 8.43 -1.22 -3.85
C PHE A 469 7.91 -1.26 -2.39
N LYS A 470 6.88 -0.48 -2.06
CA LYS A 470 6.23 -0.50 -0.73
C LYS A 470 5.51 -1.81 -0.43
N ARG A 471 5.02 -2.52 -1.46
CA ARG A 471 4.40 -3.84 -1.27
C ARG A 471 5.44 -4.88 -0.85
N PHE A 472 6.65 -4.86 -1.41
CA PHE A 472 7.76 -5.70 -0.94
C PHE A 472 8.16 -5.37 0.51
N LEU A 473 8.17 -4.09 0.88
CA LEU A 473 8.33 -3.69 2.29
C LEU A 473 7.28 -4.36 3.18
N SER A 474 6.00 -4.38 2.78
CA SER A 474 4.93 -4.99 3.60
C SER A 474 5.17 -6.47 3.90
N VAL A 475 5.84 -7.20 3.00
CA VAL A 475 6.14 -8.63 3.19
C VAL A 475 7.09 -8.86 4.34
N HIS A 476 8.13 -8.05 4.41
CA HIS A 476 9.12 -8.11 5.47
C HIS A 476 8.64 -7.45 6.77
N ASN A 477 7.68 -6.52 6.65
CA ASN A 477 7.06 -5.83 7.77
C ASN A 477 6.04 -6.70 8.51
N ASP A 478 5.42 -7.67 7.84
CA ASP A 478 4.50 -8.62 8.47
C ASP A 478 5.17 -9.35 9.65
N LEU A 479 4.54 -9.33 10.82
CA LEU A 479 5.14 -9.87 12.03
C LEU A 479 5.44 -11.38 11.95
N LYS A 480 4.55 -12.17 11.34
CA LYS A 480 4.80 -13.62 11.26
C LYS A 480 5.86 -13.94 10.22
N ALA A 481 5.83 -13.28 9.08
CA ALA A 481 6.87 -13.41 8.06
C ALA A 481 8.23 -12.97 8.60
N ASN A 482 8.30 -11.85 9.32
CA ASN A 482 9.54 -11.35 9.94
C ASN A 482 10.11 -12.32 10.99
N LYS A 483 9.24 -12.89 11.85
CA LYS A 483 9.62 -13.91 12.83
C LYS A 483 10.14 -15.20 12.22
N GLU A 484 9.69 -15.55 11.01
CA GLU A 484 10.27 -16.67 10.28
C GLU A 484 11.57 -16.27 9.59
N ALA A 485 11.64 -15.05 9.05
CA ALA A 485 12.79 -14.55 8.32
C ALA A 485 14.06 -14.33 9.16
N HIS A 486 13.92 -14.05 10.47
CA HIS A 486 15.04 -13.63 11.33
C HIS A 486 15.10 -14.43 12.64
N GLY A 487 16.32 -14.72 13.11
CA GLY A 487 16.57 -15.50 14.31
C GLY A 487 16.22 -16.98 14.16
N THR A 488 16.16 -17.48 12.92
CA THR A 488 15.72 -18.85 12.61
C THR A 488 16.69 -19.58 11.66
N CYS A 489 16.49 -20.89 11.52
CA CYS A 489 17.22 -21.73 10.56
C CYS A 489 16.95 -21.40 9.08
N VAL A 490 15.97 -20.53 8.78
CA VAL A 490 15.52 -20.28 7.41
C VAL A 490 15.87 -18.90 6.87
N PHE A 491 16.59 -18.09 7.64
CA PHE A 491 17.03 -16.74 7.27
C PHE A 491 17.60 -16.64 5.85
N LEU A 492 18.57 -17.47 5.48
CA LEU A 492 19.20 -17.43 4.15
C LEU A 492 18.22 -17.74 3.01
N PHE A 493 17.36 -18.75 3.20
CA PHE A 493 16.43 -19.20 2.17
C PHE A 493 15.26 -18.23 1.99
N TRP A 494 14.73 -17.71 3.11
CA TRP A 494 13.65 -16.74 3.10
C TRP A 494 14.07 -15.49 2.32
N HIS A 495 15.24 -14.94 2.63
CA HIS A 495 15.76 -13.75 1.93
C HIS A 495 16.10 -14.03 0.46
N ARG A 496 16.60 -15.23 0.12
CA ARG A 496 16.83 -15.63 -1.28
C ARG A 496 15.55 -15.58 -2.12
N LYS A 497 14.45 -16.18 -1.64
CA LYS A 497 13.15 -16.12 -2.34
C LYS A 497 12.66 -14.66 -2.44
N PHE A 498 12.81 -13.89 -1.36
CA PHE A 498 12.39 -12.49 -1.33
C PHE A 498 13.10 -11.60 -2.37
N ILE A 499 14.43 -11.65 -2.45
CA ILE A 499 15.18 -10.82 -3.42
C ILE A 499 15.04 -11.32 -4.86
N LEU A 500 14.76 -12.61 -5.07
CA LEU A 500 14.51 -13.16 -6.40
C LEU A 500 13.16 -12.66 -6.96
N ALA A 501 12.11 -12.68 -6.13
CA ALA A 501 10.81 -12.10 -6.47
C ALA A 501 10.92 -10.59 -6.72
N PHE A 502 11.73 -9.88 -5.94
CA PHE A 502 11.96 -8.44 -6.14
C PHE A 502 12.64 -8.16 -7.49
N GLU A 503 13.65 -8.94 -7.85
CA GLU A 503 14.31 -8.81 -9.14
C GLU A 503 13.36 -9.13 -10.31
N ASP A 504 12.50 -10.14 -10.17
CA ASP A 504 11.48 -10.47 -11.18
C ASP A 504 10.43 -9.36 -11.33
N MET A 505 10.05 -8.72 -10.21
CA MET A 505 9.22 -7.53 -10.21
C MET A 505 9.87 -6.40 -11.00
N LEU A 506 11.15 -6.08 -10.74
CA LEU A 506 11.88 -5.05 -11.49
C LEU A 506 11.93 -5.35 -12.99
N ARG A 507 12.16 -6.61 -13.36
CA ARG A 507 12.19 -7.07 -14.75
C ARG A 507 10.84 -6.90 -15.47
N SER A 508 9.74 -6.95 -14.72
CA SER A 508 8.38 -6.81 -15.25
C SER A 508 7.95 -5.36 -15.56
N LEU A 509 8.70 -4.35 -15.09
CA LEU A 509 8.31 -2.94 -15.17
C LEU A 509 8.19 -2.40 -16.61
N GLY A 510 8.75 -3.11 -17.58
CA GLY A 510 8.60 -2.81 -19.00
C GLY A 510 9.71 -3.43 -19.87
N PRO A 511 9.61 -3.30 -21.20
CA PRO A 511 10.55 -3.93 -22.13
C PRO A 511 12.02 -3.52 -21.95
N ALA A 512 12.28 -2.34 -21.36
CA ALA A 512 13.63 -1.86 -21.05
C ALA A 512 14.28 -2.62 -19.89
N TYR A 513 13.48 -3.07 -18.90
CA TYR A 513 13.96 -3.73 -17.69
C TYR A 513 13.97 -5.26 -17.80
N ARG A 514 13.40 -5.84 -18.86
CA ARG A 514 13.23 -7.29 -19.02
C ARG A 514 14.51 -8.12 -18.86
N CYS A 515 15.69 -7.52 -19.06
CA CYS A 515 16.99 -8.16 -18.91
C CYS A 515 17.77 -7.70 -17.66
N LEU A 516 17.16 -6.90 -16.79
CA LEU A 516 17.75 -6.45 -15.54
C LEU A 516 18.16 -7.66 -14.71
N THR A 517 19.39 -7.63 -14.19
CA THR A 517 19.88 -8.63 -13.25
C THR A 517 20.31 -7.92 -11.98
N LEU A 518 19.88 -8.42 -10.81
CA LEU A 518 20.20 -7.83 -9.51
C LEU A 518 21.71 -7.95 -9.26
N ALA A 519 22.35 -6.86 -8.84
CA ALA A 519 23.75 -6.87 -8.44
C ALA A 519 23.89 -7.21 -6.95
N TYR A 520 25.08 -7.65 -6.54
CA TYR A 520 25.42 -7.81 -5.13
C TYR A 520 26.42 -6.74 -4.67
N TRP A 521 26.35 -6.32 -3.41
CA TRP A 521 27.31 -5.38 -2.84
C TRP A 521 28.42 -6.13 -2.12
N ASP A 522 29.56 -6.27 -2.79
CA ASP A 522 30.77 -6.88 -2.21
C ASP A 522 31.46 -5.91 -1.23
N TYR A 523 30.90 -5.78 -0.04
CA TYR A 523 31.49 -4.95 1.01
C TYR A 523 32.81 -5.51 1.55
N THR A 524 33.17 -6.78 1.26
CA THR A 524 34.51 -7.31 1.59
C THR A 524 35.59 -6.68 0.72
N GLN A 525 35.25 -6.40 -0.55
CA GLN A 525 36.12 -5.67 -1.46
C GLN A 525 36.28 -4.20 -1.07
N ASP A 526 35.22 -3.58 -0.55
CA ASP A 526 35.27 -2.20 -0.04
C ASP A 526 36.10 -2.12 1.24
N TYR A 527 35.99 -3.13 2.11
CA TYR A 527 36.78 -3.22 3.34
C TYR A 527 38.29 -3.34 3.08
N VAL A 528 38.72 -3.96 1.98
CA VAL A 528 40.14 -4.00 1.58
C VAL A 528 40.73 -2.59 1.37
N GLN A 529 39.93 -1.67 0.84
CA GLN A 529 40.35 -0.27 0.64
C GLN A 529 40.52 0.42 2.00
N PHE A 530 39.57 0.20 2.91
CA PHE A 530 39.62 0.68 4.29
C PHE A 530 40.82 0.14 5.06
N GLN A 531 41.04 -1.18 5.02
CA GLN A 531 42.17 -1.85 5.66
C GLN A 531 43.53 -1.40 5.09
N SER A 532 43.55 -0.99 3.82
CA SER A 532 44.72 -0.39 3.17
C SER A 532 44.85 1.12 3.40
N ASN A 533 44.01 1.71 4.26
CA ASN A 533 43.95 3.14 4.59
C ASN A 533 43.75 4.04 3.35
N GLN A 534 43.03 3.55 2.34
CA GLN A 534 42.69 4.30 1.12
C GLN A 534 41.39 5.11 1.27
N CYS A 535 40.57 4.77 2.26
CA CYS A 535 39.32 5.42 2.64
C CYS A 535 39.09 5.16 4.13
N LYS A 536 38.22 5.94 4.78
CA LYS A 536 38.01 5.90 6.24
C LYS A 536 36.58 5.57 6.66
N THR A 537 35.61 5.85 5.81
CA THR A 537 34.19 5.72 6.17
C THR A 537 33.44 4.91 5.14
N ILE A 538 32.28 4.38 5.52
CA ILE A 538 31.43 3.58 4.63
C ILE A 538 31.11 4.36 3.35
N GLY A 539 30.78 5.66 3.48
CA GLY A 539 30.47 6.55 2.36
C GLY A 539 31.66 6.78 1.41
N GLU A 540 32.89 6.78 1.92
CA GLU A 540 34.10 6.92 1.11
C GLU A 540 34.50 5.61 0.42
N CYS A 541 34.35 4.48 1.11
CA CYS A 541 34.85 3.19 0.66
C CYS A 541 33.93 2.48 -0.34
N ALA A 542 32.62 2.65 -0.18
CA ALA A 542 31.62 1.85 -0.88
C ALA A 542 30.86 2.68 -1.92
N ILE A 543 31.20 2.52 -3.20
CA ILE A 543 30.55 3.24 -4.32
C ILE A 543 29.03 3.02 -4.38
N ALA A 544 28.54 1.87 -3.91
CA ALA A 544 27.11 1.57 -3.84
C ALA A 544 26.34 2.58 -2.98
N THR A 545 26.97 3.10 -1.93
CA THR A 545 26.35 4.05 -1.00
C THR A 545 26.10 5.40 -1.68
N ALA A 546 27.06 5.88 -2.46
CA ALA A 546 26.94 7.10 -3.25
C ALA A 546 25.95 6.93 -4.41
N ASP A 547 26.07 5.85 -5.19
CA ASP A 547 25.23 5.60 -6.37
C ASP A 547 23.74 5.44 -6.02
N LEU A 548 23.42 4.95 -4.83
CA LEU A 548 22.04 4.77 -4.35
C LEU A 548 21.53 5.94 -3.50
N GLY A 549 22.04 7.15 -3.73
CA GLY A 549 21.51 8.40 -3.17
C GLY A 549 22.28 8.98 -1.98
N GLY A 550 23.37 8.33 -1.52
CA GLY A 550 24.21 8.84 -0.44
C GLY A 550 23.51 8.96 0.92
N SER A 551 24.14 9.69 1.85
CA SER A 551 23.64 9.84 3.22
C SER A 551 23.53 11.27 3.73
N THR A 552 23.98 12.27 2.95
CA THR A 552 24.20 13.65 3.42
C THR A 552 23.33 14.69 2.74
N GLN A 553 22.59 14.32 1.68
CA GLN A 553 21.75 15.22 0.91
C GLN A 553 20.26 14.90 1.14
N GLY A 554 19.57 15.75 1.89
CA GLY A 554 18.19 15.52 2.29
C GLY A 554 17.64 16.62 3.18
N ARG A 555 16.51 16.34 3.83
CA ARG A 555 15.86 17.24 4.79
C ARG A 555 15.93 16.67 6.20
N ASP A 556 16.02 17.54 7.20
CA ASP A 556 15.97 17.13 8.60
C ASP A 556 14.67 16.37 8.89
N ALA A 557 14.78 15.17 9.44
CA ALA A 557 13.63 14.40 9.88
C ALA A 557 13.19 14.91 11.26
N GLN A 558 11.92 15.32 11.38
CA GLN A 558 11.29 15.64 12.65
C GLN A 558 10.20 14.60 13.00
N PRO A 559 10.17 14.08 14.24
CA PRO A 559 11.18 14.27 15.29
C PRO A 559 12.46 13.47 15.01
N ALA A 560 13.58 13.94 15.53
CA ALA A 560 14.79 13.13 15.65
C ALA A 560 14.50 11.95 16.59
N ASP A 561 14.63 10.72 16.08
CA ASP A 561 14.62 9.52 16.90
C ASP A 561 15.83 9.57 17.86
N ALA A 562 15.62 9.26 19.14
CA ALA A 562 16.67 9.31 20.14
C ALA A 562 17.85 8.39 19.72
N GLY A 563 18.96 9.00 19.28
CA GLY A 563 20.21 8.30 19.01
C GLY A 563 20.62 8.12 17.53
N HIS A 564 19.93 8.74 16.55
CA HIS A 564 20.27 8.57 15.14
C HIS A 564 20.40 9.89 14.35
N THR A 565 21.36 9.94 13.44
CA THR A 565 21.48 10.99 12.41
C THR A 565 20.22 10.93 11.54
N SER A 566 19.35 11.90 11.75
CA SER A 566 17.97 11.92 11.30
C SER A 566 17.85 12.66 9.97
N LEU A 567 18.59 12.23 8.94
CA LEU A 567 18.44 12.81 7.60
C LEU A 567 17.46 11.98 6.77
N CYS A 568 16.40 12.62 6.30
CA CYS A 568 15.55 12.04 5.27
C CYS A 568 16.17 12.33 3.90
N VAL A 569 16.96 11.37 3.40
CA VAL A 569 17.71 11.50 2.15
C VAL A 569 16.75 11.48 0.97
N SER A 570 16.78 12.54 0.18
CA SER A 570 15.88 12.78 -0.96
C SER A 570 16.65 12.84 -2.29
N SER A 571 17.82 12.22 -2.35
CA SER A 571 18.53 12.06 -3.62
C SER A 571 18.04 10.80 -4.34
N PRO A 572 18.05 10.75 -5.68
CA PRO A 572 17.72 9.55 -6.45
C PRO A 572 18.48 8.30 -5.98
N PRO A 573 17.82 7.12 -5.92
CA PRO A 573 16.41 6.86 -6.26
C PRO A 573 15.40 7.17 -5.12
N LEU A 574 15.86 7.64 -3.96
CA LEU A 574 15.04 7.72 -2.74
C LEU A 574 13.95 8.79 -2.78
N ASN A 575 14.12 9.81 -3.62
CA ASN A 575 13.10 10.82 -3.88
C ASN A 575 11.83 10.27 -4.56
N ALA A 576 11.92 9.09 -5.18
CA ALA A 576 10.77 8.42 -5.79
C ALA A 576 9.91 7.67 -4.77
N SER A 577 10.35 7.56 -3.50
CA SER A 577 9.54 6.96 -2.44
C SER A 577 8.26 7.78 -2.19
N GLU A 578 7.24 7.16 -1.63
CA GLU A 578 5.98 7.84 -1.29
C GLU A 578 6.19 9.05 -0.36
N ALA A 579 7.14 8.94 0.58
CA ALA A 579 7.53 10.02 1.47
C ALA A 579 8.44 11.08 0.79
N GLY A 580 8.92 10.80 -0.43
CA GLY A 580 9.90 11.61 -1.15
C GLY A 580 11.31 11.57 -0.56
N CYS A 581 11.58 10.64 0.36
CA CYS A 581 12.89 10.39 0.96
C CYS A 581 12.93 9.06 1.71
N VAL A 582 14.13 8.62 2.09
CA VAL A 582 14.36 7.48 2.99
C VAL A 582 15.30 7.92 4.10
N ARG A 583 15.01 7.54 5.35
CA ARG A 583 15.85 7.87 6.51
C ARG A 583 17.12 7.01 6.50
N ARG A 584 18.30 7.62 6.57
CA ARG A 584 19.60 6.94 6.56
C ARG A 584 20.50 7.44 7.69
N GLY A 585 21.40 6.56 8.16
CA GLY A 585 22.54 6.97 8.97
C GLY A 585 23.53 7.82 8.18
N ASP A 586 24.37 8.61 8.85
CA ASP A 586 25.45 9.34 8.20
C ASP A 586 26.63 8.41 7.90
N TRP A 587 26.64 7.88 6.67
CA TRP A 587 27.70 6.98 6.19
C TRP A 587 29.04 7.68 5.97
N HIS A 588 29.08 9.01 5.92
CA HIS A 588 30.34 9.78 5.82
C HIS A 588 30.96 10.04 7.19
N ALA A 589 30.23 9.78 8.28
CA ALA A 589 30.73 9.83 9.66
C ALA A 589 30.91 8.43 10.28
N THR A 590 30.48 7.37 9.57
CA THR A 590 30.49 6.00 10.08
C THR A 590 31.69 5.23 9.52
N THR A 591 32.56 4.74 10.41
CA THR A 591 33.69 3.87 10.06
C THR A 591 33.19 2.51 9.55
N MET A 592 33.99 1.80 8.77
CA MET A 592 33.64 0.43 8.39
C MET A 592 33.83 -0.51 9.59
N PRO A 593 32.85 -1.37 9.93
CA PRO A 593 33.06 -2.47 10.88
C PRO A 593 33.88 -3.58 10.20
N ASP A 594 34.26 -4.64 10.92
CA ASP A 594 34.99 -5.77 10.35
C ASP A 594 34.15 -6.55 9.32
N TRP A 595 34.22 -6.08 8.07
CA TRP A 595 33.68 -6.71 6.87
C TRP A 595 34.77 -7.44 6.07
N SER A 596 35.86 -7.85 6.74
CA SER A 596 36.95 -8.55 6.07
C SER A 596 36.51 -9.88 5.45
N ILE A 597 37.23 -10.31 4.41
CA ILE A 597 37.03 -11.65 3.85
C ILE A 597 37.31 -12.74 4.89
N SER A 598 38.22 -12.51 5.84
CA SER A 598 38.50 -13.45 6.93
C SER A 598 37.30 -13.62 7.87
N ASN A 599 36.56 -12.54 8.15
CA ASN A 599 35.32 -12.63 8.93
C ASN A 599 34.25 -13.42 8.16
N ALA A 600 34.04 -13.09 6.87
CA ALA A 600 33.11 -13.83 6.01
C ALA A 600 33.47 -15.32 5.90
N ARG A 601 34.75 -15.65 5.68
CA ARG A 601 35.26 -17.03 5.65
C ARG A 601 34.92 -17.76 6.95
N SER A 602 35.14 -17.11 8.09
CA SER A 602 34.90 -17.74 9.39
C SER A 602 33.44 -18.13 9.57
N SER A 603 32.50 -17.24 9.22
CA SER A 603 31.08 -17.53 9.27
C SER A 603 30.69 -18.76 8.45
N LEU A 604 31.37 -19.01 7.33
CA LEU A 604 31.05 -20.13 6.43
C LEU A 604 31.70 -21.46 6.85
N PHE A 605 32.88 -21.44 7.47
CA PHE A 605 33.71 -22.64 7.58
C PHE A 605 34.15 -23.00 8.99
N ASP A 606 34.07 -22.08 9.95
CA ASP A 606 34.51 -22.33 11.32
C ASP A 606 33.34 -22.75 12.23
N MET A 607 32.10 -22.59 11.77
CA MET A 607 30.86 -22.93 12.50
C MET A 607 30.45 -24.41 12.39
N GLY A 608 31.21 -25.22 11.66
CA GLY A 608 30.90 -26.62 11.37
C GLY A 608 30.29 -26.84 9.97
N ALA A 609 29.59 -27.95 9.79
CA ALA A 609 28.98 -28.33 8.51
C ALA A 609 27.49 -28.00 8.39
N SER A 610 26.85 -27.56 9.48
CA SER A 610 25.42 -27.26 9.53
C SER A 610 25.09 -25.91 8.87
N ILE A 611 24.10 -25.90 7.98
CA ILE A 611 23.59 -24.63 7.41
C ILE A 611 22.92 -23.75 8.47
N ALA A 612 22.32 -24.33 9.50
CA ALA A 612 21.68 -23.57 10.58
C ALA A 612 22.73 -22.78 11.40
N ALA A 613 23.88 -23.38 11.68
CA ALA A 613 24.98 -22.71 12.38
C ALA A 613 25.59 -21.59 11.53
N VAL A 614 25.79 -21.83 10.23
CA VAL A 614 26.28 -20.82 9.28
C VAL A 614 25.27 -19.67 9.12
N SER A 615 23.98 -19.99 9.01
CA SER A 615 22.90 -19.00 8.92
C SER A 615 22.89 -18.08 10.15
N ALA A 616 22.98 -18.66 11.35
CA ALA A 616 23.01 -17.89 12.60
C ALA A 616 24.23 -16.98 12.71
N ASP A 617 25.43 -17.47 12.38
CA ASP A 617 26.66 -16.65 12.45
C ASP A 617 26.67 -15.54 11.38
N LEU A 618 26.21 -15.84 10.16
CA LEU A 618 26.07 -14.82 9.12
C LEU A 618 25.11 -13.72 9.56
N GLU A 619 23.91 -14.11 10.01
CA GLU A 619 22.85 -13.18 10.45
C GLU A 619 23.33 -12.25 11.57
N LEU A 620 23.95 -12.82 12.61
CA LEU A 620 24.47 -12.10 13.78
C LEU A 620 25.80 -11.38 13.52
N GLY A 621 26.55 -11.80 12.51
CA GLY A 621 27.89 -11.32 12.22
C GLY A 621 27.86 -10.26 11.14
N ILE A 622 28.36 -10.64 9.96
CA ILE A 622 28.62 -9.70 8.89
C ILE A 622 27.32 -9.06 8.34
N HIS A 623 26.21 -9.80 8.25
CA HIS A 623 24.91 -9.26 7.85
C HIS A 623 24.39 -8.23 8.86
N GLY A 624 24.24 -8.62 10.13
CA GLY A 624 23.70 -7.74 11.17
C GLY A 624 24.51 -6.45 11.32
N SER A 625 25.83 -6.52 11.12
CA SER A 625 26.68 -5.33 11.17
C SER A 625 26.39 -4.32 10.06
N VAL A 626 26.00 -4.76 8.85
CA VAL A 626 25.60 -3.82 7.78
C VAL A 626 24.34 -3.06 8.17
N HIS A 627 23.33 -3.75 8.67
CA HIS A 627 22.10 -3.10 9.15
C HIS A 627 22.39 -2.06 10.23
N MET A 628 23.20 -2.44 11.22
CA MET A 628 23.49 -1.59 12.38
C MET A 628 24.36 -0.37 12.05
N GLU A 629 25.35 -0.51 11.17
CA GLU A 629 26.20 0.62 10.81
C GLU A 629 25.55 1.56 9.80
N LEU A 630 24.70 1.05 8.90
CA LEU A 630 23.97 1.91 7.98
C LEU A 630 22.85 2.71 8.66
N ARG A 631 22.34 2.23 9.81
CA ARG A 631 21.30 2.88 10.65
C ARG A 631 20.07 3.28 9.82
N GLY A 632 19.26 4.23 10.30
CA GLY A 632 18.07 4.70 9.60
C GLY A 632 17.10 3.55 9.28
N ALA A 633 16.62 3.48 8.04
CA ALA A 633 15.79 2.38 7.57
C ALA A 633 16.53 1.03 7.66
N MET A 634 17.81 0.96 7.29
CA MET A 634 18.61 -0.26 7.37
C MET A 634 18.78 -0.77 8.80
N GLY A 635 18.84 0.09 9.80
CA GLY A 635 18.94 -0.29 11.21
C GLY A 635 17.63 -0.83 11.82
N ASN A 636 16.53 -0.80 11.08
CA ASN A 636 15.24 -1.31 11.53
C ASN A 636 14.89 -2.62 10.82
N GLY A 637 14.84 -3.70 11.59
CA GLY A 637 14.53 -5.06 11.15
C GLY A 637 13.19 -5.27 10.45
N PHE A 638 12.28 -4.31 10.46
CA PHE A 638 11.02 -4.37 9.74
C PHE A 638 11.00 -3.43 8.52
N LEU A 639 11.83 -2.39 8.52
CA LEU A 639 11.83 -1.32 7.53
C LEU A 639 13.02 -1.35 6.58
N SER A 640 14.02 -2.20 6.82
CA SER A 640 15.24 -2.25 6.02
C SER A 640 15.02 -2.38 4.50
N PRO A 641 14.00 -3.11 3.97
CA PRO A 641 13.74 -3.13 2.53
C PRO A 641 13.24 -1.80 1.94
N MET A 642 12.93 -0.79 2.77
CA MET A 642 12.65 0.57 2.30
C MET A 642 13.86 1.20 1.60
N ASP A 643 15.06 0.75 1.93
CA ASP A 643 16.30 1.26 1.34
C ASP A 643 16.75 0.33 0.20
N PRO A 644 16.90 0.82 -1.04
CA PRO A 644 17.34 -0.01 -2.17
C PRO A 644 18.69 -0.72 -1.95
N ILE A 645 19.55 -0.22 -1.05
CA ILE A 645 20.81 -0.90 -0.72
C ILE A 645 20.60 -2.26 -0.04
N PHE A 646 19.43 -2.47 0.59
CA PHE A 646 18.99 -3.75 1.16
C PHE A 646 19.14 -4.90 0.15
N TYR A 647 18.65 -4.72 -1.07
CA TYR A 647 18.60 -5.79 -2.05
C TYR A 647 20.01 -6.20 -2.52
N LEU A 648 20.93 -5.23 -2.64
CA LEU A 648 22.33 -5.51 -2.94
C LEU A 648 23.05 -6.18 -1.76
N HIS A 649 22.74 -5.75 -0.53
CA HIS A 649 23.26 -6.35 0.70
C HIS A 649 22.84 -7.82 0.83
N HIS A 650 21.54 -8.11 0.72
CA HIS A 650 21.03 -9.47 0.79
C HIS A 650 21.46 -10.32 -0.41
N ALA A 651 21.70 -9.74 -1.58
CA ALA A 651 22.33 -10.45 -2.69
C ALA A 651 23.80 -10.85 -2.39
N MET A 652 24.52 -10.12 -1.53
CA MET A 652 25.85 -10.51 -1.05
C MET A 652 25.76 -11.61 0.03
N VAL A 653 24.79 -11.54 0.94
CA VAL A 653 24.50 -12.66 1.87
C VAL A 653 24.18 -13.94 1.08
N ASP A 654 23.45 -13.78 -0.03
CA ASP A 654 23.13 -14.88 -0.95
C ASP A 654 24.36 -15.46 -1.67
N VAL A 655 25.36 -14.62 -1.97
CA VAL A 655 26.67 -15.07 -2.46
C VAL A 655 27.37 -15.92 -1.40
N LEU A 656 27.39 -15.49 -0.14
CA LEU A 656 28.05 -16.24 0.94
C LEU A 656 27.39 -17.62 1.16
N HIS A 657 26.06 -17.69 1.09
CA HIS A 657 25.35 -18.98 1.08
C HIS A 657 25.72 -19.84 -0.15
N THR A 658 25.84 -19.22 -1.33
CA THR A 658 26.27 -19.92 -2.55
C THR A 658 27.68 -20.51 -2.43
N VAL A 659 28.62 -19.76 -1.84
CA VAL A 659 29.98 -20.25 -1.54
C VAL A 659 29.93 -21.44 -0.58
N PHE A 660 29.15 -21.35 0.50
CA PHE A 660 28.98 -22.46 1.42
C PHE A 660 28.41 -23.71 0.73
N TYR A 661 27.35 -23.55 -0.07
CA TYR A 661 26.73 -24.65 -0.81
C TYR A 661 27.73 -25.34 -1.73
N HIS A 662 28.46 -24.56 -2.54
CA HIS A 662 29.51 -25.08 -3.43
C HIS A 662 30.55 -25.89 -2.68
N CYS A 663 30.94 -25.44 -1.48
CA CYS A 663 32.06 -26.02 -0.76
C CYS A 663 31.69 -27.18 0.18
N LYS A 664 30.46 -27.20 0.69
CA LYS A 664 30.03 -28.14 1.74
C LYS A 664 28.88 -29.06 1.32
N VAL A 665 28.17 -28.73 0.26
CA VAL A 665 26.96 -29.46 -0.16
C VAL A 665 27.15 -30.08 -1.54
N GLU A 666 27.65 -29.32 -2.51
CA GLU A 666 27.85 -29.79 -3.87
C GLU A 666 28.74 -31.06 -3.98
N PRO A 667 29.86 -31.19 -3.23
CA PRO A 667 30.69 -32.40 -3.27
C PRO A 667 29.98 -33.67 -2.76
N LEU A 668 28.92 -33.50 -1.97
CA LEU A 668 28.14 -34.62 -1.43
C LEU A 668 27.22 -35.23 -2.49
N ASN A 669 26.98 -34.54 -3.61
CA ASN A 669 26.14 -34.98 -4.72
C ASN A 669 24.78 -35.52 -4.25
N LEU A 670 24.14 -34.80 -3.32
CA LEU A 670 22.88 -35.21 -2.70
C LEU A 670 21.74 -35.24 -3.73
N ASP A 671 20.98 -36.32 -3.70
CA ASP A 671 19.67 -36.38 -4.37
C ASP A 671 18.61 -35.56 -3.60
N ALA A 672 17.36 -35.57 -4.06
CA ALA A 672 16.30 -34.78 -3.43
C ALA A 672 16.05 -35.19 -1.97
N ALA A 673 16.16 -36.48 -1.62
CA ALA A 673 15.98 -36.96 -0.25
C ALA A 673 17.17 -36.54 0.62
N GLY A 674 18.40 -36.64 0.09
CA GLY A 674 19.62 -36.16 0.73
C GLY A 674 19.57 -34.65 0.99
N GLN A 675 19.08 -33.85 0.04
CA GLN A 675 18.94 -32.40 0.21
C GLN A 675 17.97 -32.01 1.32
N GLN A 676 16.94 -32.84 1.58
CA GLN A 676 15.99 -32.62 2.66
C GLN A 676 16.53 -33.05 4.03
N ALA A 677 17.37 -34.09 4.07
CA ALA A 677 17.81 -34.73 5.31
C ALA A 677 19.19 -34.29 5.80
N HIS A 678 20.09 -33.88 4.91
CA HIS A 678 21.47 -33.56 5.26
C HIS A 678 21.59 -32.15 5.86
N GLU A 679 22.18 -32.05 7.05
CA GLU A 679 22.25 -30.79 7.84
C GLU A 679 22.98 -29.63 7.14
N SER A 680 23.89 -29.93 6.21
CA SER A 680 24.56 -28.91 5.39
C SER A 680 23.68 -28.36 4.27
N SER A 681 22.66 -29.10 3.84
CA SER A 681 21.69 -28.67 2.84
C SER A 681 20.50 -28.00 3.49
N PHE A 682 19.90 -28.65 4.50
CA PHE A 682 18.81 -28.10 5.28
C PHE A 682 18.82 -28.69 6.69
N GLN A 683 18.61 -27.84 7.69
CA GLN A 683 18.39 -28.27 9.07
C GLN A 683 17.21 -27.49 9.64
N GLY A 684 16.17 -28.22 10.04
CA GLY A 684 14.94 -27.62 10.58
C GLY A 684 15.10 -27.05 11.99
N CYS A 685 14.14 -26.21 12.36
CA CYS A 685 14.06 -25.55 13.66
C CYS A 685 12.61 -25.33 14.08
N THR A 686 12.39 -24.69 15.22
CA THR A 686 11.07 -24.27 15.69
C THR A 686 11.00 -22.75 15.70
N VAL A 687 9.95 -22.19 15.10
CA VAL A 687 9.70 -20.75 15.06
C VAL A 687 8.58 -20.39 16.03
N ASN A 688 8.81 -19.37 16.87
CA ASN A 688 7.82 -18.86 17.81
C ASN A 688 7.13 -17.62 17.25
N TYR A 689 5.86 -17.73 16.85
CA TYR A 689 5.07 -16.63 16.29
C TYR A 689 4.41 -15.74 17.35
N GLY A 690 4.56 -16.06 18.64
CA GLY A 690 3.95 -15.35 19.77
C GLY A 690 2.56 -15.88 20.17
N ASP A 691 1.81 -16.43 19.21
CA ASP A 691 0.55 -17.17 19.43
C ASP A 691 0.74 -18.70 19.41
N GLY A 692 1.97 -19.16 19.22
CA GLY A 692 2.34 -20.57 19.18
C GLY A 692 3.74 -20.77 18.62
N SER A 693 4.27 -21.98 18.79
CA SER A 693 5.53 -22.40 18.20
C SER A 693 5.29 -23.52 17.19
N LEU A 694 5.79 -23.38 15.96
CA LEU A 694 5.62 -24.37 14.90
C LEU A 694 6.98 -24.88 14.40
N PRO A 695 7.08 -26.18 14.09
CA PRO A 695 8.28 -26.72 13.45
C PRO A 695 8.36 -26.27 11.98
N VAL A 696 9.55 -25.88 11.56
CA VAL A 696 9.90 -25.57 10.19
C VAL A 696 10.87 -26.63 9.67
N GLY A 697 10.40 -27.41 8.71
CA GLY A 697 11.12 -28.48 8.03
C GLY A 697 11.43 -28.15 6.57
N PRO A 698 12.14 -29.04 5.86
CA PRO A 698 12.62 -28.76 4.50
C PRO A 698 11.48 -28.51 3.51
N THR A 699 10.33 -29.16 3.70
CA THR A 699 9.14 -29.06 2.85
C THR A 699 8.05 -28.15 3.46
N THR A 700 8.32 -27.50 4.59
CA THR A 700 7.38 -26.52 5.16
C THR A 700 7.25 -25.36 4.17
N SER A 701 6.01 -24.94 3.90
CA SER A 701 5.76 -23.79 3.05
C SER A 701 6.33 -22.54 3.70
N ILE A 702 7.10 -21.76 2.93
CA ILE A 702 7.71 -20.51 3.40
C ILE A 702 6.63 -19.50 3.78
N MET A 703 6.64 -19.03 5.03
CA MET A 703 5.75 -18.01 5.56
C MET A 703 6.17 -16.64 5.03
N MET A 704 5.50 -16.21 3.97
CA MET A 704 5.57 -14.85 3.45
C MET A 704 4.14 -14.35 3.29
N ARG A 705 3.83 -13.20 3.89
CA ARG A 705 2.52 -12.57 3.77
C ARG A 705 2.67 -11.10 3.44
N SER A 706 1.83 -10.56 2.56
CA SER A 706 1.79 -9.14 2.25
C SER A 706 0.55 -8.49 2.82
N HIS A 707 0.59 -7.16 2.87
CA HIS A 707 -0.55 -6.35 3.25
C HIS A 707 -0.99 -5.51 2.04
N VAL A 708 -2.30 -5.26 1.92
CA VAL A 708 -2.80 -4.38 0.85
C VAL A 708 -2.37 -2.93 1.09
N ASP A 709 -2.31 -2.54 2.37
CA ASP A 709 -1.74 -1.31 2.93
C ASP A 709 -0.96 -1.64 4.22
N LEU A 710 0.05 -0.85 4.61
CA LEU A 710 0.86 -1.13 5.84
C LEU A 710 0.04 -1.13 7.14
N ASP A 711 -1.22 -0.66 7.09
CA ASP A 711 -2.17 -0.59 8.21
C ASP A 711 -3.22 -1.73 8.17
N ASP A 712 -3.11 -2.67 7.22
CA ASP A 712 -4.05 -3.77 7.04
C ASP A 712 -3.88 -4.84 8.12
N GLN A 713 -4.98 -5.17 8.81
CA GLN A 713 -5.00 -6.17 9.89
C GLN A 713 -5.13 -7.61 9.39
N MET A 714 -5.30 -7.84 8.08
CA MET A 714 -5.49 -9.17 7.49
C MET A 714 -4.45 -9.44 6.41
N PRO A 715 -3.18 -9.73 6.78
CA PRO A 715 -2.15 -10.11 5.83
C PRO A 715 -2.56 -11.36 5.05
N ILE A 716 -2.35 -11.34 3.73
CA ILE A 716 -2.60 -12.46 2.82
C ILE A 716 -1.30 -13.16 2.48
N PRO A 717 -1.31 -14.47 2.14
CA PRO A 717 -0.14 -15.12 1.56
C PRO A 717 0.39 -14.30 0.37
N VAL A 718 1.70 -14.10 0.27
CA VAL A 718 2.27 -13.25 -0.80
C VAL A 718 1.93 -13.77 -2.18
N GLU A 719 1.78 -15.08 -2.34
CA GLU A 719 1.35 -15.70 -3.57
C GLU A 719 -0.05 -15.22 -3.97
N ASP A 720 -0.94 -14.96 -3.03
CA ASP A 720 -2.30 -14.51 -3.31
C ASP A 720 -2.40 -12.98 -3.53
N ASP A 721 -1.30 -12.25 -3.35
CA ASP A 721 -1.27 -10.81 -3.62
C ASP A 721 -1.44 -10.53 -5.12
N PRO A 722 -2.43 -9.72 -5.53
CA PRO A 722 -2.71 -9.48 -6.94
C PRO A 722 -1.61 -8.68 -7.67
N TRP A 723 -0.74 -7.99 -6.93
CA TRP A 723 0.30 -7.12 -7.48
C TRP A 723 1.68 -7.76 -7.45
N ILE A 724 2.04 -8.39 -6.32
CA ILE A 724 3.37 -8.99 -6.15
C ILE A 724 3.36 -10.53 -6.21
N GLY A 725 2.21 -11.17 -5.99
CA GLY A 725 2.07 -12.63 -6.05
C GLY A 725 2.50 -13.28 -7.36
N PRO A 726 2.33 -12.65 -8.55
CA PRO A 726 2.90 -13.17 -9.79
C PRO A 726 4.42 -13.37 -9.77
N PHE A 727 5.16 -12.68 -8.90
CA PHE A 727 6.61 -12.81 -8.75
C PHE A 727 7.01 -13.83 -7.68
N PHE A 728 6.10 -14.21 -6.78
CA PHE A 728 6.33 -15.23 -5.76
C PHE A 728 5.84 -16.62 -6.19
N LYS A 729 4.68 -16.72 -6.87
CA LYS A 729 4.08 -18.00 -7.31
C LYS A 729 5.01 -18.91 -8.12
N PRO A 730 5.84 -18.41 -9.05
CA PRO A 730 6.72 -19.27 -9.84
C PRO A 730 7.91 -19.80 -9.05
N LEU A 731 8.23 -19.20 -7.90
CA LEU A 731 9.38 -19.56 -7.09
C LEU A 731 9.04 -20.75 -6.19
N PRO A 732 10.02 -21.61 -5.84
CA PRO A 732 9.78 -22.71 -4.93
C PRO A 732 9.22 -22.24 -3.58
N SER A 733 8.22 -22.96 -3.07
CA SER A 733 7.63 -22.72 -1.74
C SER A 733 8.26 -23.57 -0.64
N GLU A 734 9.17 -24.49 -0.98
CA GLU A 734 9.86 -25.40 -0.05
C GLU A 734 11.32 -24.99 0.12
N TYR A 735 11.82 -25.02 1.35
CA TYR A 735 13.15 -24.54 1.71
C TYR A 735 14.30 -25.28 1.02
N TYR A 736 14.24 -26.62 0.95
CA TYR A 736 15.34 -27.41 0.36
C TYR A 736 15.55 -27.11 -1.13
N LYS A 737 14.52 -26.61 -1.83
CA LYS A 737 14.58 -26.20 -3.24
C LYS A 737 15.24 -24.84 -3.45
N LEU A 738 15.52 -24.09 -2.38
CA LEU A 738 16.19 -22.79 -2.44
C LEU A 738 17.68 -22.89 -2.11
N THR A 739 18.24 -24.09 -1.99
CA THR A 739 19.63 -24.31 -1.54
C THR A 739 20.68 -23.92 -2.60
N ASP A 740 20.40 -24.15 -3.88
CA ASP A 740 21.30 -23.82 -5.00
C ASP A 740 20.69 -22.76 -5.93
N ALA A 741 21.36 -21.61 -6.03
CA ALA A 741 20.94 -20.49 -6.88
C ALA A 741 20.76 -20.88 -8.36
N ARG A 742 21.59 -21.80 -8.88
CA ARG A 742 21.57 -22.20 -10.30
C ARG A 742 20.28 -22.91 -10.69
N THR A 743 19.67 -23.63 -9.74
CA THR A 743 18.37 -24.28 -9.94
C THR A 743 17.20 -23.30 -10.04
N LEU A 744 17.42 -22.04 -9.62
CA LEU A 744 16.44 -20.95 -9.64
C LEU A 744 16.59 -20.05 -10.87
N GLY A 745 17.46 -20.42 -11.82
CA GLY A 745 17.62 -19.69 -13.08
C GLY A 745 18.51 -18.44 -13.00
N TYR A 746 19.36 -18.33 -11.98
CA TYR A 746 20.39 -17.28 -11.91
C TYR A 746 21.72 -17.82 -11.40
N SER A 747 22.79 -17.09 -11.70
CA SER A 747 24.15 -17.40 -11.24
C SER A 747 24.87 -16.13 -10.80
N TYR A 748 26.15 -16.28 -10.43
CA TYR A 748 26.99 -15.19 -9.98
C TYR A 748 28.26 -15.10 -10.83
N ASN A 749 28.67 -13.86 -11.10
CA ASN A 749 30.04 -13.54 -11.47
C ASN A 749 30.77 -13.13 -10.19
N LEU A 750 31.52 -14.07 -9.64
CA LEU A 750 32.24 -13.92 -8.39
C LEU A 750 33.62 -13.33 -8.68
N VAL A 751 33.84 -12.10 -8.24
CA VAL A 751 35.09 -11.36 -8.46
C VAL A 751 35.90 -11.25 -7.18
N GLY A 752 37.21 -11.01 -7.31
CA GLY A 752 38.05 -10.61 -6.19
C GLY A 752 38.16 -11.67 -5.09
N LEU A 753 38.17 -11.22 -3.83
CA LEU A 753 38.39 -12.10 -2.68
C LEU A 753 37.24 -13.11 -2.46
N VAL A 754 36.00 -12.74 -2.81
CA VAL A 754 34.87 -13.67 -2.75
C VAL A 754 34.98 -14.76 -3.83
N GLY A 755 35.48 -14.41 -5.03
CA GLY A 755 35.81 -15.40 -6.07
C GLY A 755 36.93 -16.35 -5.66
N ASP A 756 37.94 -15.85 -4.95
CA ASP A 756 39.02 -16.67 -4.36
C ASP A 756 38.45 -17.62 -3.30
N LEU A 757 37.60 -17.10 -2.41
CA LEU A 757 36.91 -17.86 -1.37
C LEU A 757 36.07 -19.00 -1.96
N TYR A 758 35.34 -18.75 -3.05
CA TYR A 758 34.61 -19.76 -3.80
C TYR A 758 35.53 -20.83 -4.39
N THR A 759 36.59 -20.41 -5.09
CA THR A 759 37.52 -21.31 -5.80
C THR A 759 38.29 -22.23 -4.85
N LYS A 760 38.65 -21.71 -3.67
CA LYS A 760 39.47 -22.43 -2.71
C LYS A 760 38.64 -23.08 -1.60
N CYS A 761 37.36 -22.75 -1.48
CA CYS A 761 36.51 -23.20 -0.37
C CYS A 761 37.09 -22.91 1.01
N GLY A 762 37.65 -21.70 1.15
CA GLY A 762 38.33 -21.27 2.37
C GLY A 762 39.64 -22.00 2.65
N ALA A 763 40.17 -22.81 1.71
CA ALA A 763 41.54 -23.29 1.72
C ALA A 763 42.49 -22.26 1.07
N ALA A 764 43.79 -22.57 1.04
CA ALA A 764 44.81 -21.75 0.35
C ALA A 764 45.11 -22.23 -1.07
N THR A 765 44.77 -23.48 -1.41
CA THR A 765 44.85 -24.00 -2.77
C THR A 765 43.44 -24.15 -3.34
N ALA A 766 43.30 -23.98 -4.66
CA ALA A 766 42.04 -24.23 -5.34
C ALA A 766 41.58 -25.68 -5.07
N THR A 767 40.28 -25.86 -4.87
CA THR A 767 39.68 -27.19 -4.75
C THR A 767 38.98 -27.51 -6.06
N THR A 768 39.27 -28.67 -6.66
CA THR A 768 38.54 -29.12 -7.84
C THR A 768 37.19 -29.67 -7.40
N ILE A 769 36.16 -28.83 -7.44
CA ILE A 769 34.78 -29.22 -7.21
C ILE A 769 34.06 -29.08 -8.55
N GLU A 770 34.03 -30.17 -9.32
CA GLU A 770 33.24 -30.20 -10.55
C GLU A 770 31.79 -30.53 -10.21
N SER A 771 30.87 -29.70 -10.71
CA SER A 771 29.46 -30.06 -10.66
C SER A 771 29.21 -31.24 -11.59
N THR A 772 28.61 -32.30 -11.08
CA THR A 772 28.11 -33.42 -11.88
C THR A 772 26.87 -33.03 -12.70
N ARG A 773 26.30 -31.83 -12.47
CA ARG A 773 25.10 -31.30 -13.11
C ARG A 773 25.45 -30.20 -14.10
N HIS A 774 24.76 -30.20 -15.24
CA HIS A 774 24.87 -29.11 -16.22
C HIS A 774 23.75 -28.11 -15.97
N PHE A 775 24.11 -26.86 -15.75
CA PHE A 775 23.16 -25.78 -15.52
C PHE A 775 23.11 -24.83 -16.72
N GLU A 776 21.96 -24.20 -16.92
CA GLU A 776 21.84 -23.13 -17.93
C GLU A 776 22.72 -21.92 -17.55
N GLN A 777 22.84 -21.68 -16.23
CA GLN A 777 23.54 -20.55 -15.61
C GLN A 777 24.63 -21.07 -14.66
N ASP A 778 25.87 -21.23 -15.12
CA ASP A 778 26.99 -21.54 -14.22
C ASP A 778 27.57 -20.29 -13.57
N HIS A 779 28.04 -20.44 -12.33
CA HIS A 779 28.86 -19.42 -11.69
C HIS A 779 30.14 -19.21 -12.51
N THR A 780 30.57 -17.96 -12.60
CA THR A 780 31.87 -17.61 -13.16
C THR A 780 32.72 -16.97 -12.09
N VAL A 781 34.02 -17.23 -12.14
CA VAL A 781 34.98 -16.63 -11.21
C VAL A 781 35.98 -15.78 -11.98
N VAL A 782 36.16 -14.55 -11.51
CA VAL A 782 37.24 -13.67 -11.96
C VAL A 782 38.30 -13.64 -10.87
N ALA A 783 39.50 -14.10 -11.22
CA ALA A 783 40.62 -14.19 -10.29
C ALA A 783 40.95 -12.83 -9.64
N PRO A 784 41.50 -12.81 -8.41
CA PRO A 784 41.98 -11.59 -7.78
C PRO A 784 43.07 -10.92 -8.63
N PHE A 785 42.80 -9.71 -9.14
CA PHE A 785 43.76 -8.94 -9.95
C PHE A 785 44.08 -7.56 -9.38
N LYS A 786 43.31 -7.07 -8.38
CA LYS A 786 43.56 -5.77 -7.76
C LYS A 786 44.75 -5.88 -6.78
N PRO A 787 45.73 -4.96 -6.81
CA PRO A 787 46.90 -5.01 -5.92
C PRO A 787 46.55 -5.11 -4.43
N ALA A 788 45.50 -4.41 -3.98
CA ALA A 788 45.06 -4.45 -2.59
C ALA A 788 44.50 -5.84 -2.20
N ASN A 789 43.82 -6.54 -3.10
CA ASN A 789 43.36 -7.91 -2.86
C ASN A 789 44.54 -8.88 -2.77
N VAL A 790 45.51 -8.74 -3.69
CA VAL A 790 46.73 -9.55 -3.69
C VAL A 790 47.48 -9.36 -2.37
N LYS A 791 47.57 -8.12 -1.88
CA LYS A 791 48.17 -7.81 -0.58
C LYS A 791 47.44 -8.49 0.59
N THR A 792 46.10 -8.50 0.59
CA THR A 792 45.31 -9.21 1.61
C THR A 792 45.59 -10.72 1.57
N LEU A 793 45.61 -11.34 0.39
CA LEU A 793 45.91 -12.77 0.25
C LEU A 793 47.34 -13.09 0.68
N GLN A 794 48.33 -12.27 0.32
CA GLN A 794 49.71 -12.43 0.76
C GLN A 794 49.87 -12.29 2.28
N PHE A 795 49.10 -11.39 2.89
CA PHE A 795 49.03 -11.27 4.35
C PHE A 795 48.46 -12.54 4.99
N GLU A 796 47.31 -13.04 4.50
CA GLU A 796 46.72 -14.28 5.00
C GLU A 796 47.68 -15.46 4.81
N ASP A 797 48.27 -15.62 3.63
CA ASP A 797 49.25 -16.67 3.33
C ASP A 797 50.48 -16.61 4.24
N ALA A 798 50.98 -15.41 4.56
CA ALA A 798 52.11 -15.23 5.48
C ALA A 798 51.75 -15.66 6.91
N VAL A 799 50.57 -15.27 7.40
CA VAL A 799 50.08 -15.68 8.72
C VAL A 799 49.88 -17.20 8.77
N MET A 800 49.24 -17.77 7.75
CA MET A 800 48.97 -19.20 7.64
C MET A 800 50.26 -20.02 7.56
N SER A 801 51.24 -19.57 6.78
CA SER A 801 52.55 -20.24 6.67
C SER A 801 53.29 -20.23 8.00
N MET A 802 53.32 -19.08 8.69
CA MET A 802 53.94 -18.96 10.01
C MET A 802 53.26 -19.84 11.06
N ALA A 803 51.94 -19.98 11.00
CA ALA A 803 51.19 -20.88 11.89
C ALA A 803 51.59 -22.34 11.68
N VAL A 804 51.66 -22.78 10.43
CA VAL A 804 52.02 -24.17 10.07
C VAL A 804 53.48 -24.47 10.44
N GLU A 805 54.41 -23.53 10.23
CA GLU A 805 55.80 -23.65 10.68
C GLU A 805 55.91 -23.83 12.20
N GLN A 806 54.95 -23.28 12.96
CA GLN A 806 54.87 -23.41 14.42
C GLN A 806 54.04 -24.62 14.86
N GLY A 807 53.66 -25.50 13.94
CA GLY A 807 53.01 -26.78 14.22
C GLY A 807 51.49 -26.71 14.39
N LEU A 808 50.84 -25.59 14.02
CA LEU A 808 49.38 -25.52 14.02
C LEU A 808 48.81 -26.28 12.81
N THR A 809 47.65 -26.93 13.01
CA THR A 809 46.86 -27.40 11.87
C THR A 809 46.34 -26.21 11.07
N ARG A 810 45.96 -26.47 9.81
CA ARG A 810 45.41 -25.42 8.95
C ARG A 810 44.12 -24.83 9.51
N GLU A 811 43.25 -25.66 10.07
CA GLU A 811 41.99 -25.25 10.67
C GLU A 811 42.26 -24.35 11.89
N ALA A 812 43.22 -24.74 12.75
CA ALA A 812 43.64 -23.91 13.87
C ALA A 812 44.27 -22.59 13.39
N ALA A 813 45.08 -22.61 12.33
CA ALA A 813 45.69 -21.41 11.77
C ALA A 813 44.64 -20.39 11.26
N PHE A 814 43.51 -20.84 10.70
CA PHE A 814 42.43 -19.95 10.31
C PHE A 814 41.69 -19.32 11.49
N VAL A 815 41.52 -20.07 12.59
CA VAL A 815 41.00 -19.51 13.85
C VAL A 815 41.92 -18.41 14.38
N GLU A 816 43.24 -18.62 14.31
CA GLU A 816 44.23 -17.61 14.68
C GLU A 816 44.22 -16.41 13.72
N LEU A 817 44.06 -16.63 12.41
CA LEU A 817 43.93 -15.56 11.42
C LEU A 817 42.72 -14.67 11.71
N LYS A 818 41.57 -15.24 12.10
CA LYS A 818 40.39 -14.46 12.52
C LYS A 818 40.71 -13.55 13.70
N LYS A 819 41.39 -14.08 14.73
CA LYS A 819 41.81 -13.29 15.90
C LYS A 819 42.75 -12.15 15.50
N ILE A 820 43.72 -12.43 14.63
CA ILE A 820 44.67 -11.43 14.14
C ILE A 820 43.96 -10.34 13.34
N ASN A 821 43.03 -10.70 12.44
CA ASN A 821 42.25 -9.73 11.67
C ASN A 821 41.36 -8.87 12.58
N LEU A 822 40.70 -9.46 13.58
CA LEU A 822 39.92 -8.72 14.57
C LEU A 822 40.79 -7.74 15.36
N LEU A 823 41.94 -8.20 15.87
CA LEU A 823 42.89 -7.35 16.60
C LEU A 823 43.44 -6.22 15.73
N HIS A 824 43.74 -6.51 14.48
CA HIS A 824 44.12 -5.50 13.50
C HIS A 824 43.00 -4.48 13.30
N HIS A 825 41.75 -4.93 13.11
CA HIS A 825 40.60 -4.05 12.97
C HIS A 825 40.44 -3.11 14.18
N VAL A 826 40.36 -3.70 15.38
CA VAL A 826 40.08 -2.96 16.61
C VAL A 826 41.17 -1.97 16.95
N ASN A 827 42.43 -2.41 16.92
CA ASN A 827 43.55 -1.63 17.42
C ASN A 827 44.15 -0.68 16.37
N CYS A 828 43.81 -0.83 15.09
CA CYS A 828 44.32 0.04 14.03
C CYS A 828 43.24 0.97 13.45
N PHE A 829 41.95 0.63 13.54
CA PHE A 829 40.89 1.41 12.88
C PHE A 829 39.66 1.71 13.75
N ALA A 830 39.17 0.76 14.56
CA ALA A 830 37.88 0.89 15.25
C ALA A 830 37.91 1.74 16.54
N GLY A 831 38.94 2.57 16.73
CA GLY A 831 39.09 3.38 17.95
C GLY A 831 39.34 2.57 19.23
N GLY A 832 39.64 1.26 19.11
CA GLY A 832 40.06 0.40 20.21
C GLY A 832 38.95 -0.41 20.90
N ASP A 833 37.74 -0.46 20.35
CA ASP A 833 36.65 -1.27 20.91
C ASP A 833 35.64 -1.79 19.86
N ILE A 834 34.86 -2.81 20.22
CA ILE A 834 33.70 -3.31 19.45
C ILE A 834 32.50 -3.31 20.36
N GLN A 835 31.39 -2.71 19.92
CA GLN A 835 30.13 -2.77 20.63
C GLN A 835 29.28 -3.97 20.20
N ASP A 836 28.57 -4.55 21.17
CA ASP A 836 27.46 -5.48 20.90
C ASP A 836 26.26 -4.73 20.33
N TYR A 837 25.27 -5.47 19.82
CA TYR A 837 24.03 -4.86 19.37
C TYR A 837 23.19 -4.36 20.54
N PRO A 838 22.54 -3.19 20.40
CA PRO A 838 21.53 -2.72 21.34
C PRO A 838 20.41 -3.74 21.58
N ASP A 839 19.87 -3.78 22.79
CA ASP A 839 18.82 -4.74 23.16
C ASP A 839 17.54 -4.56 22.34
N ASP A 840 17.21 -3.32 21.96
CA ASP A 840 16.05 -3.03 21.12
C ASP A 840 16.22 -3.59 19.70
N PHE A 841 17.44 -3.61 19.15
CA PHE A 841 17.72 -4.27 17.88
C PHE A 841 17.58 -5.78 18.00
N LYS A 842 18.21 -6.40 19.01
CA LYS A 842 18.12 -7.85 19.24
C LYS A 842 16.67 -8.31 19.45
N HIS A 843 15.88 -7.51 20.16
CA HIS A 843 14.46 -7.79 20.35
C HIS A 843 13.67 -7.74 19.03
N ARG A 844 13.87 -6.70 18.21
CA ARG A 844 13.21 -6.57 16.89
C ARG A 844 13.59 -7.67 15.91
N MET A 845 14.84 -8.13 15.96
CA MET A 845 15.36 -9.20 15.09
C MET A 845 15.16 -10.60 15.68
N HIS A 846 14.49 -10.72 16.84
CA HIS A 846 14.24 -12.01 17.50
C HIS A 846 15.51 -12.79 17.86
N LEU A 847 16.61 -12.07 18.15
CA LEU A 847 17.92 -12.64 18.45
C LEU A 847 18.11 -12.99 19.93
N GLY A 848 17.14 -12.65 20.79
CA GLY A 848 17.22 -12.90 22.24
C GLY A 848 18.47 -12.30 22.86
N ASP A 849 19.18 -13.10 23.69
CA ASP A 849 20.43 -12.71 24.34
C ASP A 849 21.68 -12.97 23.48
N ALA A 850 21.50 -13.35 22.20
CA ALA A 850 22.61 -13.61 21.31
C ALA A 850 23.52 -12.37 21.17
N LYS A 851 24.81 -12.65 21.02
CA LYS A 851 25.87 -11.64 20.99
C LYS A 851 26.52 -11.62 19.63
N LYS A 852 26.88 -10.44 19.14
CA LYS A 852 27.64 -10.29 17.90
C LYS A 852 28.93 -11.13 17.98
N PRO A 853 29.23 -12.03 17.02
CA PRO A 853 30.39 -12.92 17.11
C PRO A 853 31.73 -12.18 17.32
N GLY A 854 31.93 -11.06 16.62
CA GLY A 854 33.11 -10.21 16.79
C GLY A 854 33.21 -9.56 18.18
N PHE A 855 32.08 -9.21 18.81
CA PHE A 855 32.05 -8.71 20.18
C PHE A 855 32.46 -9.79 21.19
N VAL A 856 31.93 -11.00 21.03
CA VAL A 856 32.30 -12.15 21.89
C VAL A 856 33.79 -12.44 21.79
N LEU A 857 34.32 -12.55 20.57
CA LEU A 857 35.74 -12.83 20.36
C LEU A 857 36.63 -11.71 20.90
N TRP A 858 36.24 -10.45 20.73
CA TRP A 858 36.94 -9.31 21.30
C TRP A 858 36.98 -9.37 22.82
N HIS A 859 35.84 -9.62 23.47
CA HIS A 859 35.78 -9.74 24.92
C HIS A 859 36.63 -10.90 25.46
N GLN A 860 36.66 -12.03 24.76
CA GLN A 860 37.53 -13.17 25.13
C GLN A 860 39.01 -12.83 25.00
N LEU A 861 39.41 -12.06 23.98
CA LEU A 861 40.78 -11.59 23.80
C LEU A 861 41.15 -10.55 24.87
N GLN A 862 40.23 -9.64 25.21
CA GLN A 862 40.42 -8.66 26.28
C GLN A 862 40.54 -9.31 27.64
N THR A 863 39.74 -10.33 27.96
CA THR A 863 39.76 -11.00 29.28
C THR A 863 40.75 -12.16 29.35
N ASN A 864 41.61 -12.29 28.34
CA ASN A 864 42.62 -13.35 28.22
C ASN A 864 42.04 -14.77 28.28
N GLN A 865 40.75 -14.94 27.97
CA GLN A 865 40.09 -16.25 27.80
C GLN A 865 40.58 -16.95 26.53
N THR A 866 41.00 -16.18 25.53
CA THR A 866 41.72 -16.66 24.34
C THR A 866 42.87 -15.72 24.00
N THR A 867 43.91 -16.24 23.35
CA THR A 867 45.03 -15.43 22.82
C THR A 867 45.36 -15.83 21.39
N VAL A 868 46.25 -15.06 20.74
CA VAL A 868 46.85 -15.45 19.47
C VAL A 868 48.06 -16.35 19.73
N HIS A 869 48.03 -17.58 19.22
CA HIS A 869 49.06 -18.60 19.46
C HIS A 869 50.18 -18.63 18.41
N ILE A 870 50.13 -17.78 17.39
CA ILE A 870 51.18 -17.66 16.37
C ILE A 870 52.24 -16.66 16.85
N ALA A 871 53.40 -17.12 17.30
CA ALA A 871 54.49 -16.23 17.71
C ALA A 871 54.94 -15.34 16.53
N GLY A 872 55.12 -14.03 16.78
CA GLY A 872 55.63 -13.08 15.79
C GLY A 872 54.59 -12.52 14.81
N TRP A 873 53.31 -12.87 14.95
CA TRP A 873 52.22 -12.39 14.08
C TRP A 873 52.17 -10.86 13.93
N GLN A 874 52.51 -10.11 14.99
CA GLN A 874 52.51 -8.64 14.98
C GLN A 874 53.50 -8.06 13.96
N ASN A 875 54.59 -8.78 13.66
CA ASN A 875 55.57 -8.35 12.67
C ASN A 875 55.00 -8.50 11.26
N ILE A 876 54.20 -9.54 11.00
CA ILE A 876 53.50 -9.71 9.73
C ILE A 876 52.49 -8.56 9.55
N THR A 877 51.62 -8.32 10.53
CA THR A 877 50.63 -7.22 10.44
C THR A 877 51.32 -5.87 10.24
N ARG A 878 52.44 -5.61 10.93
CA ARG A 878 53.23 -4.39 10.72
C ARG A 878 53.80 -4.30 9.31
N ALA A 879 54.34 -5.39 8.77
CA ALA A 879 54.93 -5.40 7.44
C ALA A 879 53.91 -5.11 6.34
N TYR A 880 52.70 -5.65 6.46
CA TYR A 880 51.65 -5.46 5.47
C TYR A 880 50.88 -4.14 5.69
N TYR A 881 50.47 -3.82 6.91
CA TYR A 881 49.53 -2.72 7.18
C TYR A 881 50.12 -1.56 7.99
N ASN A 882 51.43 -1.56 8.26
CA ASN A 882 52.11 -0.55 9.08
C ASN A 882 51.47 -0.34 10.48
N CYS A 883 50.83 -1.39 10.99
CA CYS A 883 50.22 -1.43 12.32
C CYS A 883 50.43 -2.83 12.91
N THR A 884 50.74 -2.94 14.21
CA THR A 884 50.96 -4.25 14.83
C THR A 884 49.67 -5.01 15.10
N GLY A 885 48.53 -4.31 15.21
CA GLY A 885 47.27 -4.86 15.72
C GLY A 885 47.31 -5.28 17.19
N ALA A 886 48.44 -5.12 17.89
CA ALA A 886 48.57 -5.55 19.28
C ALA A 886 47.76 -4.65 20.22
N MET A 887 47.20 -5.25 21.28
CA MET A 887 46.57 -4.50 22.37
C MET A 887 47.60 -3.56 23.02
N ASN A 888 47.16 -2.35 23.37
CA ASN A 888 48.00 -1.38 24.06
C ASN A 888 48.14 -1.70 25.56
N ALA A 889 49.10 -1.08 26.25
CA ALA A 889 49.39 -1.36 27.66
C ALA A 889 48.20 -1.12 28.61
N ARG A 890 47.26 -0.24 28.25
CA ARG A 890 46.03 0.00 29.03
C ARG A 890 45.04 -1.15 28.86
N GLN A 891 44.80 -1.59 27.63
CA GLN A 891 43.98 -2.77 27.34
C GLN A 891 44.56 -4.04 27.99
N MET A 892 45.89 -4.19 28.00
CA MET A 892 46.55 -5.30 28.70
C MET A 892 46.44 -5.19 30.23
N HIS A 893 46.37 -3.98 30.80
CA HIS A 893 46.18 -3.79 32.24
C HIS A 893 44.74 -4.10 32.68
N ASP A 894 43.76 -3.68 31.87
CA ASP A 894 42.35 -3.98 32.12
C ASP A 894 42.04 -5.48 31.90
N ALA A 895 42.79 -6.15 31.02
CA ALA A 895 42.73 -7.60 30.82
C ALA A 895 43.17 -8.45 32.03
N ILE A 896 44.03 -7.89 32.89
CA ILE A 896 44.63 -8.58 34.04
C ILE A 896 43.77 -8.41 35.31
N LYS A 897 42.84 -7.45 35.30
CA LYS A 897 41.87 -7.22 36.39
C LYS A 897 40.58 -7.96 36.14
#